data_AF-A0A956DAZ7-F1
#
_entry.id   AF-A0A956DAZ7-F1
#
_cell.length_a   1.000
_cell.length_b   1.000
_cell.length_c   1.000
_cell.angle_alpha   90.00
_cell.angle_beta   90.00
_cell.angle_gamma   90.00
#
_symmetry.space_group_name_H-M   'P 1'
#
loop_
_entity.id
_entity.type
_entity.pdbx_description
1 polymer ?
#
loop_
_entity_poly.entity_id
_entity_poly.type
_entity_poly.pdbx_seq_one_letter_code
_entity_poly.pdbx_strand_id
1 'polypeptide(L)'
;MVKLVESQDSHREIPFVSFIARQRDLAEMVGEDYLGSDDKRVRDSLKWSEGRYETITLEDRNLPAIVEKRVLRPRDAAAADTLTQAFATLERGAKASRKTMLGQLDAQAFRQLYPFSPALVDALVALSNSLQRERTAIKLLTELLVEHIEDLPVGGVVGVGDLYDVLAGGEDSADGVMRARFEAAKQMYTYRFLPILQDTHGTNTPEKCQRLRADHPARLGCSNCTQTACRIDNRLVKTLIVASLVPEVPALKDLTASKLVQLNHGSLKLPIPGTEAGVVAQRLRTWASQIGQLHVGSQADPTVRLQLEGVELGPILEQARHVDSPGARQRVLRDLLFESMGVDSIADWGKDHKYKDWRGTDRLGHIRFGNVRKMGPELLRCPEGHDWRLIVDYPFDEPGFGPHHDEEVLEAFKEETGGSWTLVWLPSFFSHSMNQMLGELVILEHILETPSTTKGYVSHLSVENQVRAQNDLQNLKTQKRSRLVQALGQAYGLTPPKEGDLDSAQTVDEHLLVLKPGAKVQKTLAANLATALGSYVPALLEARYPRHPRFTKKLTPRRVDELVARFGDLVDSDDKRIPADKTLTEEMRGTLGELGLVRVTETAVHLLEDQTLQELEKKRQQKASERPEVGEVRRWIDENGRMGLQPEALDLMVRCYARWAARTLVTGDQPFVPKSGTPIPDYVVLEKPDLPSQEAWVKAIAAGGTMLGIALPGRALHADNLKRFESEVGKALKDKVAAA
;
A
#
# COMPACT_ATOMS: atom_id res chain seq x y z
N MET A 1 -21.88 46.33 38.95
CA MET A 1 -22.85 47.36 39.41
C MET A 1 -22.13 48.70 39.38
N VAL A 2 -22.42 49.55 38.38
CA VAL A 2 -21.76 50.85 38.25
C VAL A 2 -22.53 51.86 39.11
N LYS A 3 -21.91 52.36 40.20
CA LYS A 3 -22.43 53.50 40.96
C LYS A 3 -22.04 54.81 40.26
N LEU A 4 -22.67 55.09 39.12
CA LEU A 4 -22.60 56.42 38.52
C LEU A 4 -23.76 57.24 39.11
N VAL A 5 -23.43 58.22 39.95
CA VAL A 5 -24.39 59.18 40.50
C VAL A 5 -24.35 60.40 39.59
N GLU A 6 -25.41 60.58 38.80
CA GLU A 6 -25.58 61.78 37.98
C GLU A 6 -25.88 62.98 38.87
N SER A 7 -25.19 64.10 38.61
CA SER A 7 -25.58 65.40 39.18
C SER A 7 -26.89 65.84 38.54
N GLN A 8 -27.85 66.33 39.33
CA GLN A 8 -29.08 66.94 38.78
C GLN A 8 -28.83 68.34 38.18
N ASP A 9 -27.63 68.88 38.33
CA ASP A 9 -27.23 70.15 37.75
C ASP A 9 -26.64 69.96 36.35
N SER A 10 -27.35 70.47 35.35
CA SER A 10 -26.98 70.42 33.93
C SER A 10 -25.99 71.52 33.52
N HIS A 11 -25.78 72.55 34.36
CA HIS A 11 -24.94 73.68 34.03
C HIS A 11 -23.51 73.46 34.55
N ARG A 12 -22.60 73.05 33.66
CA ARG A 12 -21.17 72.95 33.96
C ARG A 12 -20.40 74.00 33.18
N GLU A 13 -19.54 74.74 33.87
CA GLU A 13 -18.66 75.75 33.25
C GLU A 13 -17.62 75.14 32.30
N ILE A 14 -17.30 73.85 32.46
CA ILE A 14 -16.32 73.12 31.64
C ILE A 14 -16.94 71.77 31.23
N PRO A 15 -16.89 71.39 29.93
CA PRO A 15 -17.35 70.08 29.49
C PRO A 15 -16.40 68.98 30.01
N PHE A 16 -16.96 67.95 30.64
CA PHE A 16 -16.24 66.74 31.01
C PHE A 16 -16.61 65.62 30.03
N VAL A 17 -15.60 65.03 29.39
CA VAL A 17 -15.74 63.83 28.56
C VAL A 17 -15.21 62.65 29.36
N SER A 18 -16.04 61.62 29.57
CA SER A 18 -15.66 60.40 30.28
C SER A 18 -15.75 59.20 29.34
N PHE A 19 -14.65 58.48 29.17
CA PHE A 19 -14.62 57.21 28.46
C PHE A 19 -14.81 56.07 29.46
N ILE A 20 -15.87 55.30 29.29
CA ILE A 20 -16.17 54.14 30.14
C ILE A 20 -15.92 52.89 29.32
N ALA A 21 -14.87 52.15 29.66
CA ALA A 21 -14.57 50.88 28.99
C ALA A 21 -15.50 49.76 29.51
N ARG A 22 -16.36 49.22 28.64
CA ARG A 22 -17.14 48.00 28.91
C ARG A 22 -16.33 46.80 28.43
N GLN A 23 -15.70 46.06 29.35
CA GLN A 23 -14.84 44.91 29.00
C GLN A 23 -15.63 43.65 28.58
N ARG A 24 -16.85 43.46 29.09
CA ARG A 24 -17.71 42.31 28.77
C ARG A 24 -19.16 42.63 29.16
N ASP A 25 -20.15 42.05 28.48
CA ASP A 25 -21.52 42.14 28.97
C ASP A 25 -21.70 41.21 30.17
N LEU A 26 -22.17 41.75 31.30
CA LEU A 26 -22.45 40.94 32.50
C LEU A 26 -23.57 39.93 32.22
N ALA A 27 -24.47 40.24 31.28
CA ALA A 27 -25.53 39.32 30.85
C ALA A 27 -25.00 38.09 30.09
N GLU A 28 -23.82 38.17 29.47
CA GLU A 28 -23.16 37.05 28.80
C GLU A 28 -22.35 36.16 29.76
N MET A 29 -22.01 36.67 30.95
CA MET A 29 -21.30 35.91 31.98
C MET A 29 -22.21 34.98 32.78
N VAL A 30 -23.49 35.34 32.88
CA VAL A 30 -24.53 34.49 33.48
C VAL A 30 -25.09 33.66 32.33
N GLY A 31 -24.56 32.44 32.14
CA GLY A 31 -25.03 31.53 31.08
C GLY A 31 -26.55 31.32 31.12
N GLU A 32 -27.13 30.90 30.00
CA GLU A 32 -28.59 30.71 29.86
C GLU A 32 -29.17 29.63 30.81
N ASP A 33 -28.33 28.94 31.59
CA ASP A 33 -28.70 27.83 32.47
C ASP A 33 -29.44 28.25 33.76
N TYR A 34 -29.53 29.55 34.08
CA TYR A 34 -30.30 30.05 35.24
C TYR A 34 -31.49 30.94 34.81
N LEU A 35 -32.56 30.30 34.33
CA LEU A 35 -33.87 30.93 34.05
C LEU A 35 -34.61 31.29 35.36
N GLY A 36 -34.19 32.36 36.03
CA GLY A 36 -34.85 32.91 37.23
C GLY A 36 -35.41 34.34 37.03
N SER A 37 -36.39 34.73 37.84
CA SER A 37 -36.96 36.09 37.87
C SER A 37 -35.95 37.17 38.27
N ASP A 38 -34.88 36.81 38.97
CA ASP A 38 -33.82 37.73 39.41
C ASP A 38 -32.83 38.09 38.29
N ASP A 39 -32.55 37.18 37.32
CA ASP A 39 -31.72 37.51 36.16
C ASP A 39 -32.43 38.51 35.24
N LYS A 40 -33.75 38.36 35.05
CA LYS A 40 -34.57 39.37 34.35
C LYS A 40 -34.47 40.74 35.01
N ARG A 41 -34.52 40.83 36.35
CA ARG A 41 -34.36 42.11 37.07
C ARG A 41 -32.97 42.70 36.93
N VAL A 42 -31.92 41.88 36.93
CA VAL A 42 -30.55 42.35 36.70
C VAL A 42 -30.38 42.84 35.26
N ARG A 43 -30.88 42.09 34.27
CA ARG A 43 -30.88 42.51 32.85
C ARG A 43 -31.70 43.79 32.63
N ASP A 44 -32.87 43.92 33.25
CA ASP A 44 -33.69 45.13 33.18
C ASP A 44 -33.01 46.32 33.87
N SER A 45 -32.33 46.10 35.00
CA SER A 45 -31.52 47.12 35.68
C SER A 45 -30.28 47.52 34.88
N LEU A 46 -29.70 46.61 34.09
CA LEU A 46 -28.57 46.91 33.20
C LEU A 46 -29.04 47.66 31.95
N LYS A 47 -30.21 47.28 31.39
CA LYS A 47 -30.88 47.96 30.27
C LYS A 47 -31.25 49.41 30.58
N TRP A 48 -31.54 49.75 31.83
CA TRP A 48 -31.88 51.10 32.27
C TRP A 48 -30.82 52.17 31.90
N SER A 49 -29.55 51.75 31.76
CA SER A 49 -28.44 52.61 31.34
C SER A 49 -28.12 52.53 29.84
N GLU A 50 -28.74 51.61 29.10
CA GLU A 50 -28.28 51.13 27.78
C GLU A 50 -28.68 52.03 26.59
N GLY A 51 -29.06 53.28 26.84
CA GLY A 51 -29.27 54.33 25.83
C GLY A 51 -28.70 55.70 26.22
N ARG A 52 -27.96 55.78 27.33
CA ARG A 52 -27.42 57.05 27.87
C ARG A 52 -25.98 57.33 27.47
N TYR A 53 -25.30 56.34 26.90
CA TYR A 53 -23.92 56.44 26.45
C TYR A 53 -23.85 56.23 24.96
N GLU A 54 -23.10 57.09 24.28
CA GLU A 54 -22.67 56.80 22.92
C GLU A 54 -21.67 55.64 22.96
N THR A 55 -22.00 54.54 22.28
CA THR A 55 -21.15 53.35 22.26
C THR A 55 -20.12 53.49 21.15
N ILE A 56 -18.85 53.58 21.53
CA ILE A 56 -17.73 53.51 20.58
C ILE A 56 -17.27 52.05 20.52
N THR A 57 -17.60 51.36 19.44
CA THR A 57 -17.12 49.99 19.20
C THR A 57 -15.67 50.03 18.74
N LEU A 58 -14.75 49.57 19.59
CA LEU A 58 -13.36 49.35 19.21
C LEU A 58 -13.27 47.98 18.52
N GLU A 59 -13.27 47.96 17.19
CA GLU A 59 -13.06 46.72 16.44
C GLU A 59 -11.61 46.21 16.61
N ASP A 60 -11.42 44.89 16.65
CA ASP A 60 -10.11 44.22 16.78
C ASP A 60 -9.15 44.50 15.60
N ARG A 61 -9.61 45.22 14.57
CA ARG A 61 -8.83 45.63 13.37
C ARG A 61 -7.60 46.48 13.70
N ASN A 62 -7.58 47.11 14.88
CA ASN A 62 -6.46 47.96 15.31
C ASN A 62 -5.28 47.19 15.91
N LEU A 63 -5.41 45.88 16.13
CA LEU A 63 -4.39 45.08 16.81
C LEU A 63 -3.01 45.14 16.12
N PRO A 64 -2.87 45.05 14.77
CA PRO A 64 -1.58 45.18 14.10
C PRO A 64 -0.87 46.51 14.43
N ALA A 65 -1.60 47.62 14.37
CA ALA A 65 -1.06 48.95 14.67
C ALA A 65 -0.68 49.11 16.15
N ILE A 66 -1.40 48.45 17.06
CA ILE A 66 -1.09 48.45 18.49
C ILE A 66 0.21 47.67 18.74
N VAL A 67 0.36 46.48 18.14
CA VAL A 67 1.55 45.64 18.27
C VAL A 67 2.78 46.33 17.67
N GLU A 68 2.65 46.93 16.49
CA GLU A 68 3.72 47.72 15.85
C GLU A 68 4.25 48.83 16.77
N LYS A 69 3.34 49.58 17.41
CA LYS A 69 3.71 50.72 18.26
C LYS A 69 4.16 50.36 19.66
N ARG A 70 3.63 49.28 20.25
CA ARG A 70 3.86 48.91 21.66
C ARG A 70 4.89 47.81 21.87
N VAL A 71 5.02 46.88 20.93
CA VAL A 71 5.86 45.68 21.07
C VAL A 71 7.02 45.71 20.08
N LEU A 72 6.74 46.03 18.82
CA LEU A 72 7.69 45.88 17.71
C LEU A 72 8.40 47.18 17.31
N ARG A 73 8.54 48.11 18.26
CA ARG A 73 9.13 49.42 17.96
C ARG A 73 10.63 49.27 17.62
N PRO A 74 11.08 49.65 16.41
CA PRO A 74 12.49 49.62 16.06
C PRO A 74 13.28 50.58 16.95
N ARG A 75 14.54 50.19 17.27
CA ARG A 75 15.42 51.01 18.12
C ARG A 75 15.80 52.33 17.45
N ASP A 76 16.12 52.26 16.17
CA ASP A 76 16.58 53.37 15.33
C ASP A 76 16.17 53.15 13.85
N ALA A 77 16.43 54.15 13.01
CA ALA A 77 16.07 54.12 11.59
C ALA A 77 16.81 53.01 10.82
N ALA A 78 18.08 52.74 11.15
CA ALA A 78 18.86 51.68 10.51
C ALA A 78 18.28 50.29 10.81
N ALA A 79 17.82 50.07 12.05
CA ALA A 79 17.11 48.85 12.42
C ALA A 79 15.78 48.72 11.65
N ALA A 80 15.03 49.80 11.49
CA ALA A 80 13.77 49.80 10.72
C ALA A 80 13.99 49.43 9.24
N ASP A 81 15.06 49.96 8.62
CA ASP A 81 15.44 49.62 7.25
C ASP A 81 15.87 48.15 7.13
N THR A 82 16.64 47.66 8.09
CA THR A 82 17.08 46.24 8.16
C THR A 82 15.88 45.30 8.24
N LEU A 83 14.91 45.59 9.12
CA LEU A 83 13.67 44.80 9.25
C LEU A 83 12.83 44.84 7.97
N THR A 84 12.74 46.00 7.33
CA THR A 84 12.03 46.15 6.04
C THR A 84 12.66 45.30 4.94
N GLN A 85 13.99 45.30 4.82
CA GLN A 85 14.70 44.49 3.83
C GLN A 85 14.59 42.99 4.12
N ALA A 86 14.66 42.60 5.39
CA ALA A 86 14.48 41.22 5.83
C ALA A 86 13.08 40.72 5.51
N PHE A 87 12.04 41.50 5.80
CA PHE A 87 10.65 41.17 5.46
C PHE A 87 10.44 41.05 3.95
N ALA A 88 10.99 41.96 3.13
CA ALA A 88 10.90 41.87 1.68
C ALA A 88 11.59 40.62 1.11
N THR A 89 12.61 40.10 1.80
CA THR A 89 13.28 38.84 1.42
C THR A 89 12.45 37.63 1.83
N LEU A 90 11.88 37.65 3.03
CA LEU A 90 10.92 36.64 3.49
C LEU A 90 9.72 36.53 2.54
N GLU A 91 9.11 37.65 2.17
CA GLU A 91 7.92 37.69 1.32
C GLU A 91 8.16 37.08 -0.07
N ARG A 92 9.36 37.27 -0.63
CA ARG A 92 9.77 36.65 -1.91
C ARG A 92 9.96 35.13 -1.80
N GLY A 93 10.47 34.64 -0.68
CA GLY A 93 10.72 33.21 -0.43
C GLY A 93 9.48 32.42 -0.01
N ALA A 94 8.55 33.05 0.68
CA ALA A 94 7.43 32.39 1.35
C ALA A 94 6.21 32.07 0.45
N LYS A 95 6.35 31.97 -0.88
CA LYS A 95 5.23 31.93 -1.86
C LYS A 95 4.03 31.07 -1.42
N ALA A 96 4.23 29.77 -1.18
CA ALA A 96 3.15 28.86 -0.76
C ALA A 96 2.69 29.09 0.69
N SER A 97 3.62 29.43 1.58
CA SER A 97 3.38 29.68 3.01
C SER A 97 2.66 31.00 3.28
N ARG A 98 2.76 31.97 2.36
CA ARG A 98 2.23 33.33 2.53
C ARG A 98 0.73 33.31 2.78
N LYS A 99 -0.04 32.58 1.98
CA LYS A 99 -1.50 32.51 2.13
C LYS A 99 -1.91 31.99 3.52
N THR A 100 -1.21 30.98 4.00
CA THR A 100 -1.49 30.35 5.31
C THR A 100 -1.05 31.24 6.47
N MET A 101 0.11 31.89 6.37
CA MET A 101 0.59 32.82 7.41
C MET A 101 -0.24 34.11 7.51
N LEU A 102 -0.80 34.58 6.39
CA LEU A 102 -1.64 35.79 6.35
C LEU A 102 -2.99 35.64 7.05
N GLY A 103 -3.51 34.41 7.19
CA GLY A 103 -4.82 34.18 7.79
C GLY A 103 -5.91 34.99 7.08
N GLN A 104 -6.59 35.87 7.81
CA GLN A 104 -7.61 36.77 7.28
C GLN A 104 -7.10 38.20 6.98
N LEU A 105 -5.85 38.51 7.35
CA LEU A 105 -5.27 39.85 7.20
C LEU A 105 -4.47 39.98 5.88
N ASP A 106 -4.13 41.22 5.53
CA ASP A 106 -3.37 41.53 4.32
C ASP A 106 -1.85 41.58 4.57
N ALA A 107 -1.08 41.75 3.48
CA ALA A 107 0.37 41.82 3.54
C ALA A 107 0.88 43.05 4.31
N GLN A 108 0.09 44.13 4.36
CA GLN A 108 0.45 45.32 5.12
C GLN A 108 0.39 45.05 6.62
N ALA A 109 -0.68 44.40 7.09
CA ALA A 109 -0.81 43.96 8.47
C ALA A 109 0.32 42.99 8.86
N PHE A 110 0.73 42.08 7.97
CA PHE A 110 1.86 41.20 8.27
C PHE A 110 3.17 41.99 8.42
N ARG A 111 3.40 43.02 7.59
CA ARG A 111 4.57 43.89 7.74
C ARG A 111 4.58 44.58 9.11
N GLN A 112 3.42 45.03 9.59
CA GLN A 112 3.28 45.67 10.92
C GLN A 112 3.49 44.69 12.08
N LEU A 113 3.18 43.42 11.86
CA LEU A 113 3.28 42.35 12.86
C LEU A 113 4.63 41.62 12.86
N TYR A 114 5.51 41.88 11.89
CA TYR A 114 6.79 41.18 11.75
C TYR A 114 7.65 41.28 13.04
N PRO A 115 8.05 40.17 13.67
CA PRO A 115 8.22 38.81 13.12
C PRO A 115 7.07 37.82 13.36
N PHE A 116 5.90 38.27 13.80
CA PHE A 116 4.72 37.43 13.99
C PHE A 116 3.89 37.34 12.72
N SER A 117 3.42 36.13 12.41
CA SER A 117 2.43 35.94 11.35
C SER A 117 1.04 36.37 11.84
N PRO A 118 0.18 36.95 10.97
CA PRO A 118 -1.22 37.17 11.29
C PRO A 118 -1.94 35.93 11.85
N ALA A 119 -1.68 34.75 11.29
CA ALA A 119 -2.24 33.49 11.80
C ALA A 119 -1.86 33.19 13.26
N LEU A 120 -0.63 33.50 13.66
CA LEU A 120 -0.17 33.39 15.06
C LEU A 120 -0.90 34.38 15.96
N VAL A 121 -1.07 35.62 15.50
CA VAL A 121 -1.77 36.67 16.25
C VAL A 121 -3.26 36.32 16.42
N ASP A 122 -3.93 35.86 15.36
CA ASP A 122 -5.33 35.41 15.41
C ASP A 122 -5.50 34.26 16.43
N ALA A 123 -4.60 33.28 16.41
CA ALA A 123 -4.60 32.17 17.36
C ALA A 123 -4.39 32.66 18.80
N LEU A 124 -3.47 33.61 19.01
CA LEU A 124 -3.20 34.21 20.30
C LEU A 124 -4.41 34.99 20.84
N VAL A 125 -5.08 35.77 19.99
CA VAL A 125 -6.28 36.52 20.38
C VAL A 125 -7.39 35.56 20.83
N ALA A 126 -7.66 34.54 20.01
CA ALA A 126 -8.64 33.50 20.33
C ALA A 126 -8.34 32.80 21.67
N LEU A 127 -7.07 32.45 21.91
CA LEU A 127 -6.64 31.86 23.18
C LEU A 127 -6.76 32.86 24.35
N SER A 128 -6.39 34.12 24.14
CA SER A 128 -6.38 35.16 25.18
C SER A 128 -7.77 35.52 25.71
N ASN A 129 -8.81 35.37 24.89
CA ASN A 129 -10.21 35.53 25.33
C ASN A 129 -10.62 34.53 26.43
N SER A 130 -9.87 33.44 26.57
CA SER A 130 -10.09 32.39 27.56
C SER A 130 -9.10 32.42 28.74
N LEU A 131 -8.13 33.34 28.72
CA LEU A 131 -7.13 33.51 29.78
C LEU A 131 -7.59 34.58 30.80
N GLN A 132 -7.02 34.53 32.00
CA GLN A 132 -7.35 35.48 33.08
C GLN A 132 -6.96 36.93 32.75
N ARG A 133 -7.59 37.90 33.44
CA ARG A 133 -7.56 39.34 33.15
C ARG A 133 -6.16 39.97 33.00
N GLU A 134 -5.13 39.41 33.63
CA GLU A 134 -3.78 39.97 33.62
C GLU A 134 -2.93 39.49 32.42
N ARG A 135 -3.45 38.56 31.61
CA ARG A 135 -2.71 37.87 30.54
C ARG A 135 -3.18 38.26 29.15
N THR A 136 -2.93 39.52 28.78
CA THR A 136 -3.29 40.06 27.46
C THR A 136 -2.38 39.53 26.35
N ALA A 137 -2.91 39.44 25.12
CA ALA A 137 -2.14 39.07 23.93
C ALA A 137 -0.83 39.88 23.77
N ILE A 138 -0.84 41.18 24.11
CA ILE A 138 0.35 42.05 24.01
C ILE A 138 1.48 41.58 24.95
N LYS A 139 1.15 41.21 26.19
CA LYS A 139 2.12 40.68 27.15
C LYS A 139 2.73 39.38 26.64
N LEU A 140 1.90 38.48 26.10
CA LEU A 140 2.34 37.19 25.56
C LEU A 140 3.24 37.35 24.32
N LEU A 141 2.94 38.30 23.42
CA LEU A 141 3.84 38.62 22.31
C LEU A 141 5.20 39.14 22.79
N THR A 142 5.22 39.90 23.89
CA THR A 142 6.47 40.41 24.46
C THR A 142 7.28 39.27 25.09
N GLU A 143 6.63 38.37 25.82
CA GLU A 143 7.22 37.14 26.36
C GLU A 143 7.83 36.29 25.23
N LEU A 144 7.10 36.03 24.14
CA LEU A 144 7.63 35.29 22.99
C LEU A 144 8.93 35.89 22.42
N LEU A 145 9.00 37.22 22.25
CA LEU A 145 10.23 37.85 21.74
C LEU A 145 11.41 37.70 22.69
N VAL A 146 11.15 37.83 23.99
CA VAL A 146 12.20 37.69 25.02
C VAL A 146 12.70 36.25 25.08
N GLU A 147 11.80 35.27 25.02
CA GLU A 147 12.15 33.85 25.10
C GLU A 147 12.87 33.34 23.84
N HIS A 148 12.52 33.87 22.67
CA HIS A 148 13.11 33.49 21.38
C HIS A 148 14.24 34.41 20.90
N ILE A 149 14.70 35.34 21.74
CA ILE A 149 15.68 36.36 21.32
C ILE A 149 16.99 35.76 20.78
N GLU A 150 17.40 34.60 21.28
CA GLU A 150 18.64 33.93 20.88
C GLU A 150 18.45 33.02 19.65
N ASP A 151 17.24 32.51 19.39
CA ASP A 151 16.95 31.58 18.30
C ASP A 151 16.11 32.13 17.14
N LEU A 152 15.73 33.42 17.20
CA LEU A 152 15.03 34.16 16.15
C LEU A 152 15.98 35.14 15.43
N PRO A 153 16.68 34.71 14.35
CA PRO A 153 17.48 35.62 13.55
C PRO A 153 16.59 36.59 12.76
N VAL A 154 17.13 37.77 12.44
CA VAL A 154 16.49 38.71 11.51
C VAL A 154 16.22 38.02 10.17
N GLY A 155 15.00 38.15 9.65
CA GLY A 155 14.48 37.40 8.50
C GLY A 155 13.71 36.13 8.87
N GLY A 156 13.76 35.70 10.13
CA GLY A 156 12.94 34.62 10.68
C GLY A 156 11.50 35.05 10.99
N VAL A 157 10.63 34.07 11.20
CA VAL A 157 9.24 34.22 11.65
C VAL A 157 9.02 33.30 12.84
N VAL A 158 8.30 33.77 13.85
CA VAL A 158 7.92 32.95 15.02
C VAL A 158 6.87 31.93 14.60
N GLY A 159 7.09 30.66 14.95
CA GLY A 159 6.17 29.58 14.60
C GLY A 159 4.94 29.58 15.50
N VAL A 160 3.79 29.14 14.99
CA VAL A 160 2.56 29.03 15.81
C VAL A 160 2.78 28.10 17.01
N GLY A 161 3.59 27.05 16.87
CA GLY A 161 3.88 26.13 17.96
C GLY A 161 4.60 26.75 19.16
N ASP A 162 5.30 27.86 18.96
CA ASP A 162 6.00 28.57 20.03
C ASP A 162 5.00 29.20 21.04
N LEU A 163 3.77 29.49 20.61
CA LEU A 163 2.69 29.95 21.51
C LEU A 163 2.43 28.99 22.66
N TYR A 164 2.58 27.69 22.43
CA TYR A 164 2.24 26.68 23.44
C TYR A 164 3.09 26.80 24.70
N ASP A 165 4.40 27.05 24.57
CA ASP A 165 5.32 27.08 25.70
C ASP A 165 5.01 28.26 26.62
N VAL A 166 4.78 29.43 26.01
CA VAL A 166 4.31 30.62 26.71
C VAL A 166 2.99 30.32 27.42
N LEU A 167 2.00 29.76 26.72
CA LEU A 167 0.69 29.47 27.31
C LEU A 167 0.77 28.46 28.46
N ALA A 168 1.50 27.35 28.27
CA ALA A 168 1.63 26.26 29.23
C ALA A 168 2.48 26.62 30.46
N GLY A 169 3.44 27.54 30.32
CA GLY A 169 4.34 28.00 31.36
C GLY A 169 3.77 29.06 32.32
N GLY A 170 2.56 29.57 32.08
CA GLY A 170 1.85 30.44 33.03
C GLY A 170 1.16 29.61 34.12
N GLU A 171 1.32 30.01 35.38
CA GLU A 171 0.64 29.41 36.54
C GLU A 171 -0.89 29.67 36.53
N ASP A 172 -1.36 30.59 35.67
CA ASP A 172 -2.73 31.08 35.69
C ASP A 172 -3.65 30.24 34.79
N SER A 173 -4.46 29.42 35.45
CA SER A 173 -5.40 28.52 34.81
C SER A 173 -6.53 29.28 34.10
N ALA A 174 -6.79 28.95 32.83
CA ALA A 174 -7.98 29.37 32.11
C ALA A 174 -9.26 29.12 32.92
N ASP A 175 -10.34 29.87 32.65
CA ASP A 175 -11.61 29.70 33.38
C ASP A 175 -12.47 28.57 32.77
N GLY A 176 -13.20 27.83 33.62
CA GLY A 176 -14.23 26.87 33.20
C GLY A 176 -13.76 25.74 32.28
N VAL A 177 -14.46 25.52 31.17
CA VAL A 177 -14.25 24.44 30.19
C VAL A 177 -12.87 24.53 29.52
N MET A 178 -12.33 25.74 29.32
CA MET A 178 -11.01 25.92 28.70
C MET A 178 -9.89 25.44 29.62
N ARG A 179 -10.06 25.48 30.95
CA ARG A 179 -9.11 24.91 31.90
C ARG A 179 -8.86 23.44 31.65
N ALA A 180 -9.94 22.67 31.51
CA ALA A 180 -9.88 21.23 31.29
C ALA A 180 -9.19 20.89 29.97
N ARG A 181 -9.46 21.65 28.90
CA ARG A 181 -8.79 21.48 27.60
C ARG A 181 -7.30 21.79 27.66
N PHE A 182 -6.90 22.84 28.38
CA PHE A 182 -5.50 23.16 28.60
C PHE A 182 -4.77 22.10 29.41
N GLU A 183 -5.39 21.55 30.46
CA GLU A 183 -4.80 20.43 31.22
C GLU A 183 -4.66 19.17 30.37
N ALA A 184 -5.68 18.82 29.58
CA ALA A 184 -5.60 17.72 28.62
C ALA A 184 -4.45 17.93 27.61
N ALA A 185 -4.26 19.16 27.11
CA ALA A 185 -3.13 19.52 26.27
C ALA A 185 -1.77 19.37 26.96
N LYS A 186 -1.64 19.80 28.22
CA LYS A 186 -0.42 19.62 29.03
C LYS A 186 -0.09 18.15 29.24
N GLN A 187 -1.09 17.34 29.58
CA GLN A 187 -0.92 15.90 29.78
C GLN A 187 -0.55 15.19 28.47
N MET A 188 -1.27 15.46 27.37
CA MET A 188 -0.99 14.89 26.05
C MET A 188 0.43 15.21 25.59
N TYR A 189 0.88 16.45 25.73
CA TYR A 189 2.25 16.81 25.39
C TYR A 189 3.28 16.12 26.30
N THR A 190 3.12 16.24 27.62
CA THR A 190 4.13 15.83 28.60
C THR A 190 4.29 14.31 28.68
N TYR A 191 3.18 13.57 28.67
CA TYR A 191 3.20 12.13 28.91
C TYR A 191 3.10 11.28 27.63
N ARG A 192 2.74 11.87 26.49
CA ARG A 192 2.62 11.11 25.22
C ARG A 192 3.61 11.60 24.16
N PHE A 193 3.53 12.86 23.74
CA PHE A 193 4.40 13.34 22.67
C PHE A 193 5.85 13.48 23.09
N LEU A 194 6.12 14.13 24.23
CA LEU A 194 7.49 14.43 24.65
C LEU A 194 8.37 13.17 24.79
N PRO A 195 7.91 12.06 25.41
CA PRO A 195 8.69 10.82 25.46
C PRO A 195 9.00 10.25 24.08
N ILE A 196 8.02 10.24 23.17
CA ILE A 196 8.20 9.73 21.79
C ILE A 196 9.25 10.57 21.04
N LEU A 197 9.16 11.90 21.16
CA LEU A 197 10.13 12.81 20.54
C LEU A 197 11.52 12.65 21.15
N GLN A 198 11.61 12.49 22.46
CA GLN A 198 12.88 12.30 23.15
C GLN A 198 13.55 11.00 22.74
N ASP A 199 12.80 9.91 22.67
CA ASP A 199 13.29 8.60 22.23
C ASP A 199 13.76 8.66 20.76
N THR A 200 12.93 9.22 19.87
CA THR A 200 13.25 9.37 18.43
C THR A 200 14.57 10.11 18.20
N HIS A 201 14.86 11.14 19.01
CA HIS A 201 16.07 11.95 18.86
C HIS A 201 17.20 11.57 19.83
N GLY A 202 17.01 10.54 20.66
CA GLY A 202 17.95 10.17 21.73
C GLY A 202 18.25 11.33 22.69
N THR A 203 17.23 12.13 23.03
CA THR A 203 17.27 13.31 23.91
C THR A 203 16.54 13.07 25.24
N ASN A 204 16.52 11.84 25.72
CA ASN A 204 15.89 11.42 26.97
C ASN A 204 16.79 11.61 28.23
N THR A 205 17.90 12.34 28.12
CA THR A 205 18.82 12.59 29.25
C THR A 205 19.00 14.09 29.55
N PRO A 206 19.32 14.48 30.80
CA PRO A 206 19.55 15.89 31.18
C PRO A 206 20.68 16.57 30.40
N GLU A 207 21.68 15.82 29.94
CA GLU A 207 22.78 16.35 29.13
C GLU A 207 22.27 16.88 27.79
N LYS A 208 21.37 16.13 27.14
CA LYS A 208 20.86 16.44 25.81
C LYS A 208 19.56 17.25 25.83
N CYS A 209 18.73 17.11 26.86
CA CYS A 209 17.46 17.81 26.97
C CYS A 209 17.50 18.82 28.11
N GLN A 210 17.48 20.10 27.74
CA GLN A 210 17.44 21.20 28.71
C GLN A 210 16.23 21.11 29.65
N ARG A 211 15.09 20.56 29.20
CA ARG A 211 13.86 20.43 30.01
C ARG A 211 14.00 19.49 31.21
N LEU A 212 15.00 18.60 31.19
CA LEU A 212 15.27 17.66 32.27
C LEU A 212 16.28 18.23 33.30
N ARG A 213 16.83 19.42 33.05
CA ARG A 213 17.77 20.08 33.96
C ARG A 213 17.01 20.86 35.02
N ALA A 214 17.47 20.77 36.28
CA ALA A 214 16.79 21.37 37.42
C ALA A 214 16.76 22.92 37.39
N ASP A 215 17.72 23.52 36.70
CA ASP A 215 17.88 24.97 36.53
C ASP A 215 17.13 25.54 35.30
N HIS A 216 16.58 24.69 34.44
CA HIS A 216 15.90 25.13 33.22
C HIS A 216 14.46 25.58 33.52
N PRO A 217 14.09 26.84 33.24
CA PRO A 217 12.73 27.32 33.43
C PRO A 217 11.73 26.56 32.56
N ALA A 218 10.74 25.90 33.18
CA ALA A 218 9.75 25.08 32.46
C ALA A 218 9.02 25.85 31.33
N ARG A 219 8.77 27.16 31.54
CA ARG A 219 8.15 28.06 30.57
C ARG A 219 8.93 28.22 29.26
N LEU A 220 10.26 28.10 29.31
CA LEU A 220 11.12 28.24 28.13
C LEU A 220 11.06 27.03 27.20
N GLY A 221 10.31 25.98 27.55
CA GLY A 221 9.99 24.98 26.54
C GLY A 221 11.22 24.28 25.97
N CYS A 222 11.29 24.27 24.64
CA CYS A 222 12.47 23.89 23.86
C CYS A 222 13.16 25.10 23.20
N SER A 223 12.84 26.32 23.59
CA SER A 223 13.45 27.55 23.07
C SER A 223 14.95 27.54 23.33
N ASN A 224 15.73 27.98 22.34
CA ASN A 224 17.21 28.02 22.39
C ASN A 224 17.88 26.64 22.56
N CYS A 225 17.14 25.54 22.43
CA CYS A 225 17.71 24.20 22.52
C CYS A 225 18.65 23.90 21.34
N THR A 226 19.86 23.40 21.65
CA THR A 226 20.86 23.01 20.66
C THR A 226 20.47 21.77 19.85
N GLN A 227 19.55 20.96 20.36
CA GLN A 227 19.00 19.79 19.67
C GLN A 227 17.92 20.23 18.67
N THR A 228 18.36 20.84 17.57
CA THR A 228 17.48 21.51 16.59
C THR A 228 16.42 20.58 15.98
N ALA A 229 16.77 19.32 15.68
CA ALA A 229 15.84 18.33 15.14
C ALA A 229 14.68 18.03 16.11
N CYS A 230 15.00 17.76 17.38
CA CYS A 230 14.00 17.55 18.43
C CYS A 230 13.16 18.81 18.66
N ARG A 231 13.77 20.00 18.65
CA ARG A 231 13.06 21.28 18.78
C ARG A 231 12.05 21.49 17.65
N ILE A 232 12.41 21.19 16.40
CA ILE A 232 11.52 21.32 15.25
C ILE A 232 10.29 20.41 15.40
N ASP A 233 10.51 19.16 15.79
CA ASP A 233 9.40 18.22 15.97
C ASP A 233 8.47 18.63 17.12
N ASN A 234 9.05 19.16 18.20
CA ASN A 234 8.28 19.77 19.28
C ASN A 234 7.41 20.94 18.78
N ARG A 235 7.94 21.83 17.93
CA ARG A 235 7.15 22.94 17.34
C ARG A 235 5.98 22.44 16.50
N LEU A 236 6.18 21.38 15.71
CA LEU A 236 5.10 20.77 14.92
C LEU A 236 3.99 20.22 15.82
N VAL A 237 4.36 19.47 16.86
CA VAL A 237 3.40 18.93 17.84
C VAL A 237 2.68 20.05 18.59
N LYS A 238 3.39 21.07 19.04
CA LYS A 238 2.80 22.21 19.75
C LYS A 238 1.82 22.98 18.86
N THR A 239 2.10 23.09 17.57
CA THR A 239 1.16 23.69 16.60
C THR A 239 -0.13 22.89 16.50
N LEU A 240 -0.04 21.55 16.51
CA LEU A 240 -1.22 20.68 16.55
C LEU A 240 -2.04 20.91 17.82
N ILE A 241 -1.37 21.02 18.97
CA ILE A 241 -2.03 21.29 20.25
C ILE A 241 -2.74 22.64 20.23
N VAL A 242 -2.06 23.70 19.75
CA VAL A 242 -2.66 25.04 19.61
C VAL A 242 -3.88 25.00 18.70
N ALA A 243 -3.80 24.32 17.56
CA ALA A 243 -4.93 24.16 16.65
C ALA A 243 -6.11 23.39 17.26
N SER A 244 -5.84 22.42 18.14
CA SER A 244 -6.90 21.71 18.88
C SER A 244 -7.52 22.54 20.00
N LEU A 245 -6.81 23.55 20.53
CA LEU A 245 -7.33 24.46 21.54
C LEU A 245 -8.23 25.54 20.94
N VAL A 246 -7.92 26.03 19.74
CA VAL A 246 -8.67 27.09 19.03
C VAL A 246 -9.09 26.66 17.60
N PRO A 247 -9.99 25.66 17.48
CA PRO A 247 -10.44 25.14 16.20
C PRO A 247 -11.26 26.15 15.37
N GLU A 248 -11.73 27.24 15.96
CA GLU A 248 -12.47 28.31 15.29
C GLU A 248 -11.59 29.19 14.39
N VAL A 249 -10.27 29.24 14.65
CA VAL A 249 -9.31 30.08 13.91
C VAL A 249 -9.13 29.54 12.49
N PRO A 250 -9.50 30.30 11.44
CA PRO A 250 -9.50 29.81 10.06
C PRO A 250 -8.16 29.28 9.56
N ALA A 251 -7.05 29.90 9.97
CA ALA A 251 -5.69 29.47 9.60
C ALA A 251 -5.32 28.08 10.21
N LEU A 252 -5.96 27.70 11.30
CA LEU A 252 -5.74 26.45 12.03
C LEU A 252 -6.81 25.39 11.75
N LYS A 253 -7.84 25.71 10.96
CA LYS A 253 -8.82 24.74 10.47
C LYS A 253 -8.24 23.86 9.38
N ASP A 254 -8.72 22.62 9.32
CA ASP A 254 -8.40 21.62 8.30
C ASP A 254 -6.89 21.55 8.05
N LEU A 255 -6.13 21.28 9.12
CA LEU A 255 -4.68 21.20 9.03
C LEU A 255 -4.27 20.07 8.09
N THR A 256 -3.23 20.36 7.31
CA THR A 256 -2.51 19.37 6.50
C THR A 256 -1.03 19.38 6.89
N ALA A 257 -0.26 18.38 6.46
CA ALA A 257 1.18 18.39 6.68
C ALA A 257 1.84 19.63 6.05
N SER A 258 1.39 20.07 4.87
CA SER A 258 1.85 21.32 4.26
C SER A 258 1.51 22.54 5.11
N LYS A 259 0.27 22.66 5.60
CA LYS A 259 -0.11 23.78 6.48
C LYS A 259 0.72 23.82 7.76
N LEU A 260 1.00 22.67 8.37
CA LEU A 260 1.87 22.58 9.55
C LEU A 260 3.28 23.12 9.30
N VAL A 261 3.87 22.79 8.15
CA VAL A 261 5.17 23.36 7.74
C VAL A 261 5.06 24.87 7.56
N GLN A 262 4.00 25.35 6.91
CA GLN A 262 3.80 26.77 6.61
C GLN A 262 3.56 27.62 7.87
N LEU A 263 2.83 27.10 8.86
CA LEU A 263 2.59 27.76 10.16
C LEU A 263 3.86 27.79 11.04
N ASN A 264 4.86 26.98 10.71
CA ASN A 264 6.17 26.94 11.36
C ASN A 264 7.29 27.33 10.38
N HIS A 265 6.99 28.26 9.46
CA HIS A 265 7.86 28.64 8.36
C HIS A 265 9.30 28.91 8.80
N GLY A 266 10.27 28.35 8.08
CA GLY A 266 11.70 28.53 8.36
C GLY A 266 12.27 27.64 9.47
N SER A 267 11.43 26.88 10.19
CA SER A 267 11.90 25.93 11.22
C SER A 267 12.56 24.69 10.61
N LEU A 268 11.96 24.12 9.56
CA LEU A 268 12.50 22.93 8.90
C LEU A 268 13.37 23.34 7.69
N LYS A 269 14.68 23.11 7.77
CA LYS A 269 15.63 23.36 6.67
C LYS A 269 16.06 22.01 6.08
N LEU A 270 15.60 21.70 4.88
CA LEU A 270 15.96 20.48 4.16
C LEU A 270 16.92 20.78 2.99
N PRO A 271 17.79 19.82 2.61
CA PRO A 271 18.66 19.98 1.44
C PRO A 271 17.89 20.15 0.12
N ILE A 272 16.70 19.54 0.02
CA ILE A 272 15.85 19.57 -1.18
C ILE A 272 14.58 20.38 -0.86
N PRO A 273 14.46 21.63 -1.35
CA PRO A 273 13.26 22.44 -1.17
C PRO A 273 12.01 21.76 -1.77
N GLY A 274 10.88 21.86 -1.09
CA GLY A 274 9.60 21.30 -1.52
C GLY A 274 9.30 19.88 -1.02
N THR A 275 10.23 19.25 -0.31
CA THR A 275 10.05 17.90 0.29
C THR A 275 9.56 17.95 1.75
N GLU A 276 9.42 19.15 2.32
CA GLU A 276 9.11 19.38 3.73
C GLU A 276 7.80 18.71 4.15
N ALA A 277 6.74 18.89 3.35
CA ALA A 277 5.43 18.32 3.63
C ALA A 277 5.47 16.78 3.65
N GLY A 278 6.24 16.16 2.76
CA GLY A 278 6.42 14.70 2.73
C GLY A 278 7.13 14.17 3.97
N VAL A 279 8.20 14.85 4.41
CA VAL A 279 8.94 14.50 5.63
C VAL A 279 8.05 14.65 6.87
N VAL A 280 7.30 15.76 6.98
CA VAL A 280 6.38 15.98 8.09
C VAL A 280 5.23 14.97 8.07
N ALA A 281 4.66 14.66 6.90
CA ALA A 281 3.64 13.62 6.76
C ALA A 281 4.14 12.25 7.26
N GLN A 282 5.40 11.90 6.97
CA GLN A 282 5.98 10.67 7.48
C GLN A 282 6.16 10.68 9.00
N ARG A 283 6.65 11.77 9.59
CA ARG A 283 6.77 11.93 11.05
C ARG A 283 5.42 11.81 11.75
N LEU A 284 4.39 12.47 11.21
CA LEU A 284 3.03 12.41 11.72
C LEU A 284 2.46 10.99 11.71
N ARG A 285 2.65 10.23 10.62
CA ARG A 285 2.23 8.82 10.55
C ARG A 285 2.98 7.95 11.57
N THR A 286 4.26 8.19 11.78
CA THR A 286 5.03 7.51 12.84
C THR A 286 4.43 7.79 14.22
N TRP A 287 4.15 9.05 14.57
CA TRP A 287 3.55 9.38 15.87
C TRP A 287 2.12 8.85 16.01
N ALA A 288 1.32 8.90 14.94
CA ALA A 288 -0.05 8.39 14.92
C ALA A 288 -0.13 6.87 15.11
N SER A 289 0.93 6.13 14.75
CA SER A 289 1.02 4.70 15.03
C SER A 289 1.16 4.37 16.53
N GLN A 290 1.44 5.37 17.38
CA GLN A 290 1.59 5.23 18.83
C GLN A 290 0.53 6.02 19.63
N ILE A 291 -0.09 7.02 19.01
CA ILE A 291 -1.08 7.91 19.63
C ILE A 291 -2.40 7.81 18.85
N GLY A 292 -3.38 7.07 19.40
CA GLY A 292 -4.71 6.91 18.76
C GLY A 292 -5.49 8.20 18.60
N GLN A 293 -5.21 9.22 19.44
CA GLN A 293 -5.82 10.54 19.37
C GLN A 293 -5.31 11.41 18.20
N LEU A 294 -4.17 11.03 17.60
CA LEU A 294 -3.60 11.73 16.45
C LEU A 294 -4.08 11.06 15.16
N HIS A 295 -4.98 11.74 14.47
CA HIS A 295 -5.58 11.27 13.22
C HIS A 295 -4.79 11.84 12.03
N VAL A 296 -4.34 10.95 11.15
CA VAL A 296 -3.57 11.32 9.96
C VAL A 296 -4.17 10.63 8.74
N GLY A 297 -4.53 11.41 7.72
CA GLY A 297 -5.07 10.93 6.47
C GLY A 297 -4.06 10.12 5.64
N SER A 298 -4.57 9.39 4.64
CA SER A 298 -3.77 8.56 3.73
C SER A 298 -3.27 9.32 2.50
N GLN A 299 -3.74 10.54 2.26
CA GLN A 299 -3.35 11.36 1.10
C GLN A 299 -1.86 11.76 1.15
N ALA A 300 -1.32 12.19 -0.01
CA ALA A 300 0.06 12.64 -0.13
C ALA A 300 0.38 13.83 0.80
N ASP A 301 -0.49 14.83 0.83
CA ASP A 301 -0.57 15.85 1.88
C ASP A 301 -1.73 15.50 2.82
N PRO A 302 -1.48 14.72 3.89
CA PRO A 302 -2.55 14.18 4.72
C PRO A 302 -3.22 15.27 5.54
N THR A 303 -4.53 15.16 5.74
CA THR A 303 -5.22 15.92 6.78
C THR A 303 -4.80 15.42 8.16
N VAL A 304 -4.64 16.34 9.10
CA VAL A 304 -4.11 16.05 10.44
C VAL A 304 -5.03 16.65 11.49
N ARG A 305 -5.42 15.85 12.48
CA ARG A 305 -6.25 16.30 13.59
C ARG A 305 -5.79 15.65 14.88
N LEU A 306 -5.61 16.46 15.92
CA LEU A 306 -5.34 15.99 17.27
C LEU A 306 -6.60 16.18 18.13
N GLN A 307 -7.01 15.12 18.82
CA GLN A 307 -8.09 15.18 19.80
C GLN A 307 -7.49 15.20 21.22
N LEU A 308 -7.64 16.31 21.96
CA LEU A 308 -6.99 16.49 23.27
C LEU A 308 -7.67 15.65 24.35
N GLU A 309 -8.98 15.57 24.30
CA GLU A 309 -9.77 14.70 25.16
C GLU A 309 -9.79 13.30 24.52
N GLY A 310 -9.24 12.31 25.20
CA GLY A 310 -9.17 10.94 24.72
C GLY A 310 -9.14 9.96 25.87
N VAL A 311 -9.42 8.70 25.59
CA VAL A 311 -9.27 7.64 26.58
C VAL A 311 -7.83 7.13 26.55
N GLU A 312 -7.24 6.89 27.72
CA GLU A 312 -5.96 6.21 27.80
C GLU A 312 -6.11 4.77 27.31
N LEU A 313 -5.54 4.50 26.13
CA LEU A 313 -5.64 3.17 25.51
C LEU A 313 -4.70 2.14 26.16
N GLY A 314 -3.61 2.58 26.78
CA GLY A 314 -2.59 1.70 27.38
C GLY A 314 -3.18 0.63 28.32
N PRO A 315 -3.98 1.02 29.32
CA PRO A 315 -4.65 0.06 30.20
C PRO A 315 -5.57 -0.93 29.45
N ILE A 316 -6.24 -0.48 28.38
CA ILE A 316 -7.12 -1.33 27.57
C ILE A 316 -6.30 -2.37 26.78
N LEU A 317 -5.18 -1.95 26.20
CA LEU A 317 -4.27 -2.85 25.49
C LEU A 317 -3.61 -3.87 26.44
N GLU A 318 -3.22 -3.43 27.65
CA GLU A 318 -2.59 -4.30 28.65
C GLU A 318 -3.53 -5.41 29.12
N GLN A 319 -4.84 -5.14 29.24
CA GLN A 319 -5.83 -6.17 29.57
C GLN A 319 -5.85 -7.33 28.57
N ALA A 320 -5.62 -7.06 27.28
CA ALA A 320 -5.61 -8.07 26.23
C ALA A 320 -4.20 -8.56 25.85
N ARG A 321 -3.16 -8.22 26.63
CA ARG A 321 -1.77 -8.56 26.32
C ARG A 321 -1.50 -10.06 26.18
N HIS A 322 -2.26 -10.89 26.90
CA HIS A 322 -2.18 -12.35 26.84
C HIS A 322 -2.51 -12.94 25.45
N VAL A 323 -3.13 -12.16 24.56
CA VAL A 323 -3.47 -12.56 23.18
C VAL A 323 -2.25 -12.49 22.25
N ASP A 324 -1.27 -11.65 22.58
CA ASP A 324 -0.03 -11.54 21.81
C ASP A 324 0.81 -12.82 21.98
N SER A 325 0.90 -13.59 20.89
CA SER A 325 1.64 -14.84 20.83
C SER A 325 2.28 -15.00 19.45
N PRO A 326 3.36 -15.80 19.31
CA PRO A 326 4.00 -16.01 18.01
C PRO A 326 3.03 -16.48 16.91
N GLY A 327 2.12 -17.42 17.25
CA GLY A 327 1.09 -17.88 16.31
C GLY A 327 0.08 -16.80 15.94
N ALA A 328 -0.28 -15.91 16.87
CA ALA A 328 -1.17 -14.80 16.57
C ALA A 328 -0.51 -13.72 15.72
N ARG A 329 0.76 -13.40 15.98
CA ARG A 329 1.56 -12.51 15.12
C ARG A 329 1.69 -13.08 13.71
N GLN A 330 1.98 -14.37 13.58
CA GLN A 330 2.07 -15.05 12.29
C GLN A 330 0.77 -14.95 11.50
N ARG A 331 -0.39 -15.16 12.16
CA ARG A 331 -1.71 -15.04 11.53
C ARG A 331 -1.99 -13.63 11.02
N VAL A 332 -1.80 -12.61 11.86
CA VAL A 332 -2.06 -11.21 11.47
C VAL A 332 -1.13 -10.79 10.34
N LEU A 333 0.15 -11.15 10.42
CA LEU A 333 1.11 -10.85 9.36
C LEU A 333 0.76 -11.54 8.04
N ARG A 334 0.37 -12.82 8.11
CA ARG A 334 -0.11 -13.58 6.96
C ARG A 334 -1.26 -12.84 6.28
N ASP A 335 -2.26 -12.44 7.05
CA ASP A 335 -3.45 -11.77 6.53
C ASP A 335 -3.09 -10.40 5.91
N LEU A 336 -2.16 -9.65 6.52
CA LEU A 336 -1.59 -8.42 5.95
C LEU A 336 -0.89 -8.65 4.61
N LEU A 337 -0.08 -9.71 4.52
CA LEU A 337 0.70 -10.04 3.33
C LEU A 337 -0.21 -10.44 2.17
N PHE A 338 -1.17 -11.33 2.40
CA PHE A 338 -2.09 -11.78 1.35
C PHE A 338 -2.97 -10.65 0.82
N GLU A 339 -3.51 -9.81 1.72
CA GLU A 339 -4.26 -8.62 1.30
C GLU A 339 -3.38 -7.68 0.46
N SER A 340 -2.14 -7.44 0.90
CA SER A 340 -1.19 -6.58 0.18
C SER A 340 -0.72 -7.17 -1.15
N MET A 341 -0.77 -8.49 -1.30
CA MET A 341 -0.45 -9.22 -2.54
C MET A 341 -1.64 -9.29 -3.50
N GLY A 342 -2.84 -8.83 -3.10
CA GLY A 342 -4.05 -8.95 -3.91
C GLY A 342 -4.49 -10.39 -4.13
N VAL A 343 -4.12 -11.28 -3.21
CA VAL A 343 -4.60 -12.67 -3.22
C VAL A 343 -5.92 -12.66 -2.46
N ASP A 344 -7.02 -12.87 -3.19
CA ASP A 344 -8.36 -12.91 -2.60
C ASP A 344 -8.38 -13.84 -1.39
N SER A 345 -8.94 -13.33 -0.30
CA SER A 345 -8.96 -13.92 1.04
C SER A 345 -9.11 -15.43 0.99
N ILE A 346 -8.01 -16.13 1.31
CA ILE A 346 -7.94 -17.56 1.63
C ILE A 346 -8.94 -18.40 0.81
N ALA A 347 -8.66 -18.60 -0.47
CA ALA A 347 -9.02 -19.86 -1.12
C ALA A 347 -7.98 -20.94 -0.70
N ASP A 348 -8.03 -21.25 0.60
CA ASP A 348 -7.46 -22.38 1.32
C ASP A 348 -5.97 -22.67 1.21
N TRP A 349 -5.34 -22.66 2.39
CA TRP A 349 -4.11 -23.37 2.69
C TRP A 349 -4.06 -24.75 2.00
N GLY A 350 -3.07 -24.96 1.12
CA GLY A 350 -2.89 -26.25 0.43
C GLY A 350 -3.77 -26.46 -0.81
N LYS A 351 -4.49 -25.44 -1.32
CA LYS A 351 -5.17 -25.53 -2.62
C LYS A 351 -4.31 -25.05 -3.79
N ASP A 352 -4.58 -25.67 -4.93
CA ASP A 352 -3.94 -25.36 -6.19
C ASP A 352 -4.21 -23.92 -6.62
N HIS A 353 -3.14 -23.17 -6.86
CA HIS A 353 -3.18 -21.85 -7.46
C HIS A 353 -3.00 -21.99 -8.97
N LYS A 354 -3.88 -21.34 -9.72
CA LYS A 354 -3.84 -21.34 -11.18
C LYS A 354 -3.42 -19.96 -11.68
N TYR A 355 -2.17 -19.83 -12.09
CA TYR A 355 -1.69 -18.64 -12.80
C TYR A 355 -2.31 -18.67 -14.21
N LYS A 356 -3.17 -17.70 -14.50
CA LYS A 356 -3.92 -17.65 -15.75
C LYS A 356 -3.11 -16.98 -16.87
N ASP A 357 -3.26 -17.50 -18.09
CA ASP A 357 -2.84 -16.82 -19.31
C ASP A 357 -1.32 -16.54 -19.46
N TRP A 358 -0.46 -17.33 -18.82
CA TRP A 358 0.99 -17.29 -19.07
C TRP A 358 1.29 -17.83 -20.47
N ARG A 359 1.67 -16.95 -21.40
CA ARG A 359 1.93 -17.28 -22.83
C ARG A 359 0.78 -18.06 -23.48
N GLY A 360 -0.46 -17.69 -23.13
CA GLY A 360 -1.68 -18.35 -23.60
C GLY A 360 -1.94 -19.73 -22.99
N THR A 361 -1.28 -20.07 -21.88
CA THR A 361 -1.50 -21.30 -21.11
C THR A 361 -1.80 -21.00 -19.65
N ASP A 362 -2.48 -21.93 -18.98
CA ASP A 362 -2.73 -21.82 -17.55
C ASP A 362 -1.74 -22.71 -16.77
N ARG A 363 -1.18 -22.19 -15.69
CA ARG A 363 -0.09 -22.83 -14.95
C ARG A 363 -0.49 -23.12 -13.51
N LEU A 364 -0.53 -24.41 -13.20
CA LEU A 364 -0.87 -24.89 -11.86
C LEU A 364 0.35 -24.77 -10.95
N GLY A 365 0.18 -24.26 -9.75
CA GLY A 365 1.25 -24.13 -8.76
C GLY A 365 0.70 -23.90 -7.37
N HIS A 366 1.57 -23.65 -6.40
CA HIS A 366 1.20 -23.41 -5.00
C HIS A 366 1.84 -22.14 -4.46
N ILE A 367 1.07 -21.38 -3.67
CA ILE A 367 1.63 -20.35 -2.78
C ILE A 367 1.56 -20.91 -1.35
N ARG A 368 2.68 -20.89 -0.65
CA ARG A 368 2.80 -21.38 0.72
C ARG A 368 3.38 -20.29 1.60
N PHE A 369 2.77 -20.09 2.77
CA PHE A 369 3.28 -19.18 3.79
C PHE A 369 3.75 -19.97 5.00
N GLY A 370 4.95 -19.70 5.49
CA GLY A 370 5.49 -20.34 6.69
C GLY A 370 7.00 -20.17 6.85
N ASN A 371 7.49 -20.56 8.02
CA ASN A 371 8.90 -20.46 8.41
C ASN A 371 9.73 -21.51 7.70
N VAL A 372 10.68 -21.07 6.87
CA VAL A 372 11.52 -21.92 6.04
C VAL A 372 12.42 -22.81 6.89
N ARG A 373 13.04 -22.28 7.94
CA ARG A 373 13.83 -23.08 8.90
C ARG A 373 13.09 -24.31 9.43
N LYS A 374 11.77 -24.22 9.63
CA LYS A 374 10.92 -25.32 10.13
C LYS A 374 10.35 -26.22 9.03
N MET A 375 10.64 -25.97 7.75
CA MET A 375 10.11 -26.77 6.65
C MET A 375 10.97 -27.99 6.35
N GLY A 376 10.33 -29.17 6.34
CA GLY A 376 10.96 -30.38 5.80
C GLY A 376 11.00 -30.39 4.25
N PRO A 377 11.79 -31.30 3.64
CA PRO A 377 11.99 -31.36 2.19
C PRO A 377 10.69 -31.44 1.35
N GLU A 378 9.67 -32.14 1.84
CA GLU A 378 8.37 -32.26 1.17
C GLU A 378 7.63 -30.91 1.02
N LEU A 379 7.83 -30.00 1.98
CA LEU A 379 7.21 -28.68 1.96
C LEU A 379 7.99 -27.70 1.07
N LEU A 380 9.29 -27.94 0.88
CA LEU A 380 10.13 -27.17 -0.03
C LEU A 380 9.99 -27.63 -1.49
N ARG A 381 9.66 -28.89 -1.73
CA ARG A 381 9.51 -29.44 -3.09
C ARG A 381 8.22 -28.97 -3.77
N CYS A 382 8.33 -28.50 -5.02
CA CYS A 382 7.20 -28.32 -5.91
C CYS A 382 6.56 -29.70 -6.21
N PRO A 383 5.26 -29.91 -5.93
CA PRO A 383 4.63 -31.21 -6.09
C PRO A 383 4.60 -31.69 -7.54
N GLU A 384 4.47 -33.01 -7.70
CA GLU A 384 4.22 -33.60 -9.02
C GLU A 384 2.87 -33.11 -9.57
N GLY A 385 2.85 -32.77 -10.86
CA GLY A 385 1.68 -32.15 -11.52
C GLY A 385 1.65 -30.63 -11.47
N HIS A 386 2.57 -29.97 -10.77
CA HIS A 386 2.64 -28.52 -10.67
C HIS A 386 3.86 -27.93 -11.41
N ASP A 387 3.65 -26.74 -11.96
CA ASP A 387 4.66 -25.99 -12.72
C ASP A 387 5.52 -25.09 -11.83
N TRP A 388 5.04 -24.72 -10.64
CA TRP A 388 5.75 -23.82 -9.76
C TRP A 388 5.28 -23.95 -8.31
N ARG A 389 6.15 -23.58 -7.37
CA ARG A 389 5.81 -23.30 -5.97
C ARG A 389 6.44 -21.97 -5.57
N LEU A 390 5.70 -21.15 -4.84
CA LEU A 390 6.19 -19.96 -4.17
C LEU A 390 6.06 -20.17 -2.66
N ILE A 391 7.16 -20.00 -1.93
CA ILE A 391 7.20 -19.99 -0.47
C ILE A 391 7.46 -18.57 -0.02
N VAL A 392 6.64 -18.07 0.90
CA VAL A 392 6.75 -16.75 1.51
C VAL A 392 7.01 -16.95 3.00
N ASP A 393 8.17 -16.51 3.47
CA ASP A 393 8.52 -16.57 4.89
C ASP A 393 7.97 -15.35 5.67
N TYR A 394 8.42 -15.06 6.89
CA TYR A 394 8.02 -13.91 7.67
C TYR A 394 9.20 -13.31 8.47
N PRO A 395 9.20 -11.98 8.75
CA PRO A 395 10.36 -11.23 9.19
C PRO A 395 10.63 -11.33 10.71
N PHE A 396 10.37 -12.48 11.33
CA PHE A 396 10.68 -12.74 12.73
C PHE A 396 10.73 -14.24 13.01
N ASP A 397 11.47 -14.67 14.04
CA ASP A 397 11.50 -16.07 14.50
C ASP A 397 11.67 -16.12 16.03
N GLU A 398 11.79 -17.34 16.56
CA GLU A 398 12.21 -17.64 17.92
C GLU A 398 13.60 -17.04 18.24
N PRO A 399 13.84 -16.65 19.50
CA PRO A 399 15.13 -16.09 19.90
C PRO A 399 16.31 -16.98 19.53
N GLY A 400 17.33 -16.39 18.92
CA GLY A 400 18.54 -17.09 18.47
C GLY A 400 18.49 -17.58 17.01
N PHE A 401 17.31 -17.54 16.37
CA PHE A 401 17.16 -17.85 14.95
C PHE A 401 17.02 -16.58 14.12
N GLY A 402 17.46 -16.66 12.87
CA GLY A 402 17.57 -15.53 11.96
C GLY A 402 17.65 -15.99 10.51
N PRO A 403 17.65 -15.07 9.53
CA PRO A 403 17.53 -15.43 8.12
C PRO A 403 18.63 -16.36 7.59
N HIS A 404 19.83 -16.31 8.18
CA HIS A 404 20.93 -17.23 7.84
C HIS A 404 20.56 -18.71 8.09
N HIS A 405 19.75 -19.01 9.11
CA HIS A 405 19.27 -20.37 9.35
C HIS A 405 18.28 -20.83 8.28
N ASP A 406 17.50 -19.90 7.70
CA ASP A 406 16.62 -20.21 6.57
C ASP A 406 17.48 -20.54 5.34
N GLU A 407 18.52 -19.74 5.07
CA GLU A 407 19.47 -19.99 3.97
C GLU A 407 20.18 -21.34 4.11
N GLU A 408 20.64 -21.71 5.32
CA GLU A 408 21.25 -23.02 5.60
C GLU A 408 20.31 -24.18 5.26
N VAL A 409 19.03 -24.09 5.62
CA VAL A 409 18.02 -25.12 5.30
C VAL A 409 17.80 -25.22 3.79
N LEU A 410 17.77 -24.09 3.08
CA LEU A 410 17.59 -24.08 1.63
C LEU A 410 18.81 -24.63 0.87
N GLU A 411 20.02 -24.34 1.33
CA GLU A 411 21.25 -24.91 0.74
C GLU A 411 21.35 -26.42 1.00
N ALA A 412 21.11 -26.86 2.23
CA ALA A 412 21.05 -28.30 2.56
C ALA A 412 20.03 -29.03 1.69
N PHE A 413 18.83 -28.44 1.49
CA PHE A 413 17.81 -29.02 0.61
C PHE A 413 18.30 -29.14 -0.84
N LYS A 414 19.01 -28.14 -1.38
CA LYS A 414 19.54 -28.19 -2.76
C LYS A 414 20.58 -29.29 -2.90
N GLU A 415 21.47 -29.44 -1.92
CA GLU A 415 22.52 -30.46 -1.90
C GLU A 415 21.95 -31.88 -1.80
N GLU A 416 21.00 -32.11 -0.89
CA GLU A 416 20.45 -33.45 -0.63
C GLU A 416 19.49 -33.92 -1.73
N THR A 417 18.70 -33.01 -2.32
CA THR A 417 17.57 -33.40 -3.17
C THR A 417 17.75 -33.13 -4.66
N GLY A 418 18.84 -32.44 -5.05
CA GLY A 418 19.04 -31.93 -6.41
C GLY A 418 18.11 -30.75 -6.78
N GLY A 419 17.38 -30.23 -5.79
CA GLY A 419 16.54 -29.04 -5.89
C GLY A 419 15.14 -29.24 -6.47
N SER A 420 14.41 -28.14 -6.60
CA SER A 420 13.01 -28.14 -7.08
C SER A 420 12.63 -26.80 -7.72
N TRP A 421 11.58 -26.77 -8.54
CA TRP A 421 11.02 -25.54 -9.14
C TRP A 421 10.18 -24.76 -8.11
N THR A 422 10.83 -24.40 -7.02
CA THR A 422 10.31 -23.63 -5.91
C THR A 422 11.08 -22.33 -5.84
N LEU A 423 10.36 -21.21 -5.79
CA LEU A 423 10.87 -19.90 -5.46
C LEU A 423 10.57 -19.61 -3.99
N VAL A 424 11.58 -19.20 -3.23
CA VAL A 424 11.45 -18.81 -1.84
C VAL A 424 11.67 -17.30 -1.74
N TRP A 425 10.75 -16.61 -1.07
CA TRP A 425 10.81 -15.19 -0.82
C TRP A 425 11.10 -14.95 0.66
N LEU A 426 12.37 -14.71 0.95
CA LEU A 426 12.87 -14.48 2.31
C LEU A 426 12.85 -12.99 2.67
N PRO A 427 12.31 -12.62 3.84
CA PRO A 427 12.40 -11.26 4.34
C PRO A 427 13.61 -11.06 5.26
N SER A 428 14.16 -9.85 5.26
CA SER A 428 14.97 -9.35 6.38
C SER A 428 14.08 -9.14 7.61
N PHE A 429 14.62 -9.33 8.80
CA PHE A 429 13.81 -9.29 10.02
C PHE A 429 13.46 -7.88 10.46
N PHE A 430 12.28 -7.77 11.08
CA PHE A 430 11.83 -6.56 11.72
C PHE A 430 12.71 -6.20 12.92
N SER A 431 12.90 -4.89 13.11
CA SER A 431 13.49 -4.39 14.34
C SER A 431 12.63 -4.74 15.56
N HIS A 432 13.19 -4.59 16.76
CA HIS A 432 12.46 -4.81 18.01
C HIS A 432 11.17 -3.97 18.10
N SER A 433 11.24 -2.70 17.68
CA SER A 433 10.10 -1.78 17.71
C SER A 433 9.01 -2.16 16.71
N MET A 434 9.36 -2.62 15.51
CA MET A 434 8.39 -3.14 14.54
C MET A 434 7.75 -4.44 15.03
N ASN A 435 8.52 -5.32 15.67
CA ASN A 435 7.98 -6.53 16.30
C ASN A 435 7.00 -6.23 17.44
N GLN A 436 7.30 -5.23 18.28
CA GLN A 436 6.37 -4.75 19.30
C GLN A 436 5.09 -4.19 18.67
N MET A 437 5.22 -3.40 17.61
CA MET A 437 4.08 -2.86 16.87
C MET A 437 3.18 -3.96 16.29
N LEU A 438 3.77 -5.05 15.79
CA LEU A 438 3.02 -6.23 15.34
C LEU A 438 2.24 -6.88 16.49
N GLY A 439 2.86 -7.03 17.67
CA GLY A 439 2.17 -7.55 18.86
C GLY A 439 1.00 -6.66 19.30
N GLU A 440 1.17 -5.34 19.29
CA GLU A 440 0.09 -4.41 19.57
C GLU A 440 -1.02 -4.45 18.51
N LEU A 441 -0.68 -4.65 17.23
CA LEU A 441 -1.68 -4.86 16.18
C LEU A 441 -2.49 -6.14 16.43
N VAL A 442 -1.85 -7.24 16.85
CA VAL A 442 -2.56 -8.48 17.23
C VAL A 442 -3.58 -8.22 18.33
N ILE A 443 -3.19 -7.46 19.36
CA ILE A 443 -4.08 -7.06 20.45
C ILE A 443 -5.27 -6.24 19.93
N LEU A 444 -5.00 -5.26 19.06
CA LEU A 444 -6.04 -4.40 18.47
C LEU A 444 -7.00 -5.18 17.57
N GLU A 445 -6.50 -6.10 16.75
CA GLU A 445 -7.32 -6.98 15.91
C GLU A 445 -8.27 -7.83 16.75
N HIS A 446 -7.82 -8.33 17.90
CA HIS A 446 -8.66 -9.08 18.83
C HIS A 446 -9.69 -8.20 19.54
N ILE A 447 -9.28 -7.07 20.12
CA ILE A 447 -10.21 -6.16 20.81
C ILE A 447 -11.33 -5.71 19.87
N LEU A 448 -10.99 -5.43 18.60
CA LEU A 448 -11.91 -4.93 17.58
C LEU A 448 -12.52 -6.02 16.69
N GLU A 449 -12.38 -7.29 17.06
CA GLU A 449 -12.85 -8.43 16.26
C GLU A 449 -14.38 -8.42 16.11
N THR A 450 -15.09 -8.17 17.21
CA THR A 450 -16.56 -8.09 17.24
C THR A 450 -17.02 -6.95 18.15
N PRO A 451 -18.20 -6.34 17.89
CA PRO A 451 -18.75 -5.31 18.77
C PRO A 451 -18.91 -5.76 20.23
N SER A 452 -19.19 -7.05 20.45
CA SER A 452 -19.27 -7.65 21.79
C SER A 452 -17.91 -7.71 22.49
N THR A 453 -16.85 -8.12 21.79
CA THR A 453 -15.49 -8.17 22.33
C THR A 453 -15.04 -6.77 22.71
N THR A 454 -15.21 -5.81 21.81
CA THR A 454 -14.89 -4.40 22.04
C THR A 454 -15.59 -3.87 23.29
N LYS A 455 -16.91 -4.11 23.41
CA LYS A 455 -17.71 -3.67 24.56
C LYS A 455 -17.21 -4.25 25.88
N GLY A 456 -16.70 -5.49 25.88
CA GLY A 456 -16.09 -6.11 27.06
C GLY A 456 -14.93 -5.27 27.61
N TYR A 457 -13.99 -4.90 26.75
CA TYR A 457 -12.79 -4.14 27.12
C TYR A 457 -13.06 -2.68 27.49
N VAL A 458 -14.08 -2.03 26.92
CA VAL A 458 -14.40 -0.62 27.22
C VAL A 458 -15.50 -0.43 28.27
N SER A 459 -16.09 -1.51 28.79
CA SER A 459 -17.27 -1.47 29.68
C SER A 459 -17.08 -0.66 30.97
N HIS A 460 -15.85 -0.53 31.46
CA HIS A 460 -15.49 0.23 32.65
C HIS A 460 -15.54 1.75 32.46
N LEU A 461 -15.66 2.23 31.21
CA LEU A 461 -15.71 3.64 30.84
C LEU A 461 -17.15 4.15 30.77
N SER A 462 -17.34 5.47 30.90
CA SER A 462 -18.63 6.12 30.61
C SER A 462 -19.05 5.93 29.14
N VAL A 463 -20.35 6.02 28.84
CA VAL A 463 -20.88 5.78 27.48
C VAL A 463 -20.21 6.67 26.43
N GLU A 464 -19.97 7.95 26.76
CA GLU A 464 -19.24 8.87 25.88
C GLU A 464 -17.80 8.43 25.64
N ASN A 465 -17.09 8.04 26.71
CA ASN A 465 -15.72 7.56 26.63
C ASN A 465 -15.61 6.21 25.91
N GLN A 466 -16.64 5.35 25.98
CA GLN A 466 -16.69 4.10 25.22
C GLN A 466 -16.65 4.36 23.72
N VAL A 467 -17.51 5.25 23.20
CA VAL A 467 -17.54 5.61 21.78
C VAL A 467 -16.19 6.21 21.36
N ARG A 468 -15.61 7.07 22.21
CA ARG A 468 -14.32 7.70 21.96
C ARG A 468 -13.18 6.68 21.91
N ALA A 469 -13.10 5.78 22.88
CA ALA A 469 -12.10 4.71 22.94
C ALA A 469 -12.18 3.79 21.71
N GLN A 470 -13.40 3.44 21.27
CA GLN A 470 -13.60 2.63 20.07
C GLN A 470 -13.03 3.29 18.81
N ASN A 471 -13.30 4.58 18.63
CA ASN A 471 -12.74 5.35 17.53
C ASN A 471 -11.21 5.41 17.61
N ASP A 472 -10.65 5.74 18.77
CA ASP A 472 -9.21 5.84 18.99
C ASP A 472 -8.50 4.48 18.75
N LEU A 473 -9.08 3.36 19.18
CA LEU A 473 -8.58 2.00 18.92
C LEU A 473 -8.61 1.66 17.42
N GLN A 474 -9.71 1.98 16.73
CA GLN A 474 -9.85 1.73 15.29
C GLN A 474 -8.83 2.54 14.48
N ASN A 475 -8.59 3.79 14.88
CA ASN A 475 -7.55 4.63 14.28
C ASN A 475 -6.17 4.05 14.51
N LEU A 476 -5.85 3.66 15.75
CA LEU A 476 -4.56 3.08 16.09
C LEU A 476 -4.30 1.79 15.29
N LYS A 477 -5.31 0.91 15.17
CA LYS A 477 -5.27 -0.29 14.32
C LYS A 477 -4.94 0.06 12.87
N THR A 478 -5.67 1.01 12.29
CA THR A 478 -5.48 1.45 10.89
C THR A 478 -4.08 2.01 10.65
N GLN A 479 -3.57 2.83 11.57
CA GLN A 479 -2.22 3.42 11.45
C GLN A 479 -1.12 2.37 11.59
N LYS A 480 -1.20 1.48 12.59
CA LYS A 480 -0.23 0.38 12.77
C LYS A 480 -0.24 -0.58 11.58
N ARG A 481 -1.42 -0.93 11.06
CA ARG A 481 -1.58 -1.73 9.84
C ARG A 481 -0.86 -1.10 8.65
N SER A 482 -1.13 0.18 8.37
CA SER A 482 -0.48 0.91 7.29
C SER A 482 1.05 0.95 7.46
N ARG A 483 1.54 1.17 8.68
CA ARG A 483 2.98 1.21 8.97
C ARG A 483 3.66 -0.14 8.77
N LEU A 484 3.05 -1.22 9.23
CA LEU A 484 3.56 -2.58 9.07
C LEU A 484 3.58 -3.00 7.59
N VAL A 485 2.57 -2.66 6.80
CA VAL A 485 2.58 -2.91 5.34
C VAL A 485 3.76 -2.20 4.65
N GLN A 486 4.06 -0.96 5.05
CA GLN A 486 5.25 -0.24 4.55
C GLN A 486 6.56 -0.92 4.98
N ALA A 487 6.64 -1.41 6.22
CA ALA A 487 7.81 -2.14 6.71
C ALA A 487 7.98 -3.49 6.00
N LEU A 488 6.88 -4.19 5.66
CA LEU A 488 6.92 -5.42 4.88
C LEU A 488 7.53 -5.18 3.50
N GLY A 489 7.14 -4.10 2.80
CA GLY A 489 7.76 -3.74 1.52
C GLY A 489 9.28 -3.58 1.61
N GLN A 490 9.79 -3.11 2.74
CA GLN A 490 11.24 -3.00 2.99
C GLN A 490 11.86 -4.36 3.33
N ALA A 491 11.21 -5.12 4.23
CA ALA A 491 11.67 -6.44 4.66
C ALA A 491 11.84 -7.41 3.48
N TYR A 492 10.96 -7.34 2.48
CA TYR A 492 11.01 -8.17 1.27
C TYR A 492 11.85 -7.59 0.13
N GLY A 493 12.56 -6.48 0.35
CA GLY A 493 13.45 -5.85 -0.63
C GLY A 493 12.78 -5.16 -1.80
N LEU A 494 11.51 -4.76 -1.67
CA LEU A 494 10.79 -3.99 -2.70
C LEU A 494 11.08 -2.50 -2.63
N THR A 495 11.40 -2.00 -1.44
CA THR A 495 11.74 -0.61 -1.17
C THR A 495 13.01 -0.54 -0.31
N PRO A 496 13.84 0.51 -0.44
CA PRO A 496 15.01 0.68 0.40
C PRO A 496 14.64 0.70 1.89
N PRO A 497 15.40 0.00 2.76
CA PRO A 497 15.13 -0.03 4.18
C PRO A 497 15.32 1.36 4.79
N LYS A 498 14.42 1.72 5.71
CA LYS A 498 14.52 2.91 6.54
C LYS A 498 15.17 2.53 7.86
N GLU A 499 15.95 3.47 8.40
CA GLU A 499 16.60 3.30 9.69
C GLU A 499 15.56 3.02 10.79
N GLY A 500 15.78 1.95 11.56
CA GLY A 500 14.90 1.53 12.66
C GLY A 500 13.73 0.61 12.27
N ASP A 501 13.47 0.36 10.99
CA ASP A 501 12.38 -0.55 10.56
C ASP A 501 12.81 -2.02 10.61
N LEU A 502 14.05 -2.27 10.19
CA LEU A 502 14.63 -3.61 10.12
C LEU A 502 15.78 -3.74 11.11
N ASP A 503 16.04 -4.96 11.57
CA ASP A 503 17.23 -5.27 12.35
C ASP A 503 18.45 -5.38 11.42
N SER A 504 19.42 -4.48 11.59
CA SER A 504 20.64 -4.43 10.77
C SER A 504 21.52 -5.68 10.90
N ALA A 505 21.36 -6.47 11.96
CA ALA A 505 22.08 -7.72 12.16
C ALA A 505 21.36 -8.94 11.56
N GLN A 506 20.10 -8.79 11.15
CA GLN A 506 19.24 -9.89 10.67
C GLN A 506 18.70 -9.56 9.27
N THR A 507 19.61 -9.36 8.33
CA THR A 507 19.30 -9.02 6.94
C THR A 507 19.58 -10.19 5.99
N VAL A 508 18.80 -10.26 4.91
CA VAL A 508 19.02 -11.21 3.81
C VAL A 508 19.69 -10.49 2.65
N ASP A 509 20.73 -11.10 2.06
CA ASP A 509 21.37 -10.58 0.85
C ASP A 509 20.47 -10.80 -0.38
N GLU A 510 20.02 -12.04 -0.58
CA GLU A 510 19.15 -12.45 -1.68
C GLU A 510 17.72 -12.80 -1.22
N HIS A 511 16.81 -11.83 -1.15
CA HIS A 511 15.39 -12.10 -0.85
C HIS A 511 14.68 -13.11 -1.75
N LEU A 512 15.17 -13.39 -2.96
CA LEU A 512 14.53 -14.33 -3.89
C LEU A 512 15.49 -15.46 -4.23
N LEU A 513 15.19 -16.65 -3.73
CA LEU A 513 16.00 -17.85 -3.92
C LEU A 513 15.24 -18.90 -4.71
N VAL A 514 15.78 -19.31 -5.86
CA VAL A 514 15.23 -20.43 -6.64
C VAL A 514 15.92 -21.72 -6.18
N LEU A 515 15.15 -22.71 -5.76
CA LEU A 515 15.69 -23.98 -5.27
C LEU A 515 16.14 -24.93 -6.38
N LYS A 516 16.00 -24.55 -7.66
CA LYS A 516 16.50 -25.32 -8.80
C LYS A 516 17.95 -24.90 -9.09
N PRO A 517 18.94 -25.81 -9.00
CA PRO A 517 20.33 -25.47 -9.28
C PRO A 517 20.52 -24.84 -10.66
N GLY A 518 21.27 -23.74 -10.71
CA GLY A 518 21.56 -22.99 -11.94
C GLY A 518 20.42 -22.09 -12.44
N ALA A 519 19.21 -22.17 -11.86
CA ALA A 519 18.13 -21.23 -12.18
C ALA A 519 18.22 -19.99 -11.29
N LYS A 520 17.92 -18.82 -11.86
CA LYS A 520 17.84 -17.54 -11.14
C LYS A 520 16.64 -16.74 -11.61
N VAL A 521 16.00 -16.05 -10.68
CA VAL A 521 14.93 -15.08 -10.94
C VAL A 521 15.43 -13.72 -10.48
N GLN A 522 15.40 -12.72 -11.36
CA GLN A 522 15.82 -11.37 -10.99
C GLN A 522 14.74 -10.70 -10.14
N LYS A 523 15.17 -9.96 -9.11
CA LYS A 523 14.29 -9.07 -8.34
C LYS A 523 13.77 -7.97 -9.26
N THR A 524 12.46 -7.76 -9.24
CA THR A 524 11.82 -6.63 -9.91
C THR A 524 11.58 -5.55 -8.86
N LEU A 525 12.08 -4.32 -9.09
CA LEU A 525 11.66 -3.17 -8.29
C LEU A 525 10.18 -2.90 -8.56
N ALA A 526 9.32 -3.34 -7.66
CA ALA A 526 7.88 -3.21 -7.76
C ALA A 526 7.37 -2.17 -6.76
N ALA A 527 6.32 -1.44 -7.13
CA ALA A 527 5.72 -0.42 -6.26
C ALA A 527 5.07 -1.03 -5.00
N ASN A 528 4.64 -2.29 -5.05
CA ASN A 528 3.98 -3.01 -3.97
C ASN A 528 4.12 -4.54 -4.10
N LEU A 529 3.73 -5.26 -3.05
CA LEU A 529 3.79 -6.73 -2.97
C LEU A 529 2.98 -7.43 -4.08
N ALA A 530 1.79 -6.91 -4.43
CA ALA A 530 0.96 -7.48 -5.50
C ALA A 530 1.65 -7.46 -6.87
N THR A 531 2.27 -6.34 -7.21
CA THR A 531 2.99 -6.16 -8.47
C THR A 531 4.25 -7.04 -8.50
N ALA A 532 4.95 -7.16 -7.36
CA ALA A 532 6.09 -8.06 -7.22
C ALA A 532 5.68 -9.52 -7.47
N LEU A 533 4.65 -10.00 -6.77
CA LEU A 533 4.11 -11.35 -6.92
C LEU A 533 3.72 -11.66 -8.37
N GLY A 534 3.03 -10.71 -9.02
CA GLY A 534 2.65 -10.80 -10.43
C GLY A 534 3.82 -10.92 -11.40
N SER A 535 5.03 -10.53 -11.01
CA SER A 535 6.26 -10.67 -11.81
C SER A 535 7.04 -11.95 -11.53
N TYR A 536 6.99 -12.45 -10.29
CA TYR A 536 7.84 -13.56 -9.83
C TYR A 536 7.41 -14.92 -10.38
N VAL A 537 6.11 -15.21 -10.38
CA VAL A 537 5.60 -16.49 -10.94
C VAL A 537 5.91 -16.59 -12.43
N PRO A 538 5.63 -15.56 -13.26
CA PRO A 538 6.07 -15.55 -14.67
C PRO A 538 7.58 -15.73 -14.83
N ALA A 539 8.40 -15.04 -14.04
CA ALA A 539 9.86 -15.14 -14.16
C ALA A 539 10.36 -16.55 -13.83
N LEU A 540 9.79 -17.20 -12.81
CA LEU A 540 10.09 -18.60 -12.50
C LEU A 540 9.67 -19.55 -13.63
N LEU A 541 8.48 -19.33 -14.20
CA LEU A 541 7.99 -20.11 -15.34
C LEU A 541 8.86 -19.90 -16.60
N GLU A 542 9.39 -18.70 -16.82
CA GLU A 542 10.33 -18.43 -17.91
C GLU A 542 11.69 -19.12 -17.70
N ALA A 543 12.17 -19.19 -16.46
CA ALA A 543 13.36 -19.96 -16.12
C ALA A 543 13.14 -21.47 -16.31
N ARG A 544 11.96 -21.99 -15.96
CA ARG A 544 11.57 -23.40 -16.12
C ARG A 544 11.35 -23.79 -17.58
N TYR A 545 10.61 -22.98 -18.32
CA TYR A 545 10.21 -23.26 -19.70
C TYR A 545 10.65 -22.15 -20.67
N PRO A 546 11.96 -21.95 -20.87
CA PRO A 546 12.49 -20.85 -21.69
C PRO A 546 12.11 -20.98 -23.16
N ARG A 547 11.78 -22.19 -23.63
CA ARG A 547 11.35 -22.47 -25.01
C ARG A 547 9.83 -22.60 -25.15
N HIS A 548 9.06 -22.23 -24.13
CA HIS A 548 7.60 -22.28 -24.23
C HIS A 548 7.08 -21.34 -25.35
N PRO A 549 6.29 -21.85 -26.32
CA PRO A 549 5.69 -21.04 -27.40
C PRO A 549 4.82 -19.89 -26.88
N ARG A 550 4.68 -18.77 -27.61
CA ARG A 550 3.84 -17.65 -27.16
C ARG A 550 2.47 -17.68 -27.82
N PHE A 551 1.58 -18.53 -27.31
CA PHE A 551 0.24 -18.65 -27.88
C PHE A 551 -0.58 -17.36 -27.69
N THR A 552 -1.25 -16.91 -28.74
CA THR A 552 -2.10 -15.72 -28.71
C THR A 552 -3.41 -15.93 -27.97
N LYS A 553 -3.89 -17.18 -27.90
CA LYS A 553 -5.10 -17.58 -27.19
C LYS A 553 -4.93 -19.00 -26.64
N LYS A 554 -5.74 -19.41 -25.65
CA LYS A 554 -5.74 -20.77 -25.09
C LYS A 554 -6.17 -21.81 -26.13
N LEU A 555 -5.54 -22.99 -26.09
CA LEU A 555 -5.93 -24.13 -26.90
C LEU A 555 -7.12 -24.84 -26.24
N THR A 556 -8.31 -24.65 -26.79
CA THR A 556 -9.49 -25.41 -26.40
C THR A 556 -9.60 -26.68 -27.25
N PRO A 557 -10.29 -27.74 -26.76
CA PRO A 557 -10.45 -28.98 -27.53
C PRO A 557 -10.96 -28.78 -28.96
N ARG A 558 -12.01 -27.97 -29.11
CA ARG A 558 -12.58 -27.61 -30.41
C ARG A 558 -11.55 -26.91 -31.31
N ARG A 559 -10.79 -25.98 -30.75
CA ARG A 559 -9.79 -25.22 -31.48
C ARG A 559 -8.64 -26.12 -31.96
N VAL A 560 -8.24 -27.11 -31.16
CA VAL A 560 -7.26 -28.13 -31.58
C VAL A 560 -7.78 -28.91 -32.79
N ASP A 561 -9.05 -29.33 -32.80
CA ASP A 561 -9.64 -30.04 -33.94
C ASP A 561 -9.70 -29.18 -35.20
N GLU A 562 -10.08 -27.90 -35.07
CA GLU A 562 -10.09 -26.94 -36.18
C GLU A 562 -8.66 -26.74 -36.73
N LEU A 563 -7.65 -26.60 -35.87
CA LEU A 563 -6.25 -26.44 -36.28
C LEU A 563 -5.70 -27.69 -36.99
N VAL A 564 -6.02 -28.89 -36.51
CA VAL A 564 -5.62 -30.14 -37.18
C VAL A 564 -6.27 -30.28 -38.55
N ALA A 565 -7.55 -29.92 -38.68
CA ALA A 565 -8.24 -29.95 -39.98
C ALA A 565 -7.57 -28.98 -40.98
N ARG A 566 -7.29 -27.75 -40.54
CA ARG A 566 -6.61 -26.74 -41.39
C ARG A 566 -5.18 -27.14 -41.74
N PHE A 567 -4.47 -27.79 -40.82
CA PHE A 567 -3.16 -28.37 -41.12
C PHE A 567 -3.28 -29.52 -42.13
N GLY A 568 -4.35 -30.31 -42.08
CA GLY A 568 -4.68 -31.31 -43.09
C GLY A 568 -4.86 -30.69 -44.49
N ASP A 569 -5.67 -29.63 -44.61
CA ASP A 569 -5.86 -28.88 -45.86
C ASP A 569 -4.52 -28.41 -46.45
N LEU A 570 -3.58 -28.02 -45.58
CA LEU A 570 -2.24 -27.57 -45.96
C LEU A 570 -1.34 -28.72 -46.47
N VAL A 571 -1.39 -29.88 -45.82
CA VAL A 571 -0.66 -31.09 -46.25
C VAL A 571 -1.22 -31.62 -47.57
N ASP A 572 -2.53 -31.52 -47.78
CA ASP A 572 -3.20 -32.04 -48.97
C ASP A 572 -3.06 -31.09 -50.19
N SER A 573 -2.67 -29.83 -49.98
CA SER A 573 -2.41 -28.86 -51.05
C SER A 573 -1.15 -29.20 -51.84
N ASP A 574 -1.22 -29.12 -53.17
CA ASP A 574 -0.10 -29.39 -54.09
C ASP A 574 1.11 -28.48 -53.78
N ASP A 575 0.86 -27.20 -53.53
CA ASP A 575 1.89 -26.19 -53.23
C ASP A 575 2.24 -26.11 -51.73
N LYS A 576 1.72 -27.02 -50.90
CA LYS A 576 1.85 -27.01 -49.43
C LYS A 576 1.50 -25.65 -48.81
N ARG A 577 0.49 -25.01 -49.40
CA ARG A 577 0.05 -23.65 -49.12
C ARG A 577 -1.47 -23.54 -49.16
N ILE A 578 -2.04 -22.76 -48.25
CA ILE A 578 -3.44 -22.35 -48.30
C ILE A 578 -3.56 -20.81 -48.29
N PRO A 579 -4.48 -20.22 -49.08
CA PRO A 579 -4.79 -18.79 -48.96
C PRO A 579 -5.40 -18.52 -47.59
N ALA A 580 -5.05 -17.39 -46.98
CA ALA A 580 -5.50 -17.04 -45.64
C ALA A 580 -5.90 -15.58 -45.58
N ASP A 581 -7.04 -15.32 -44.94
CA ASP A 581 -7.47 -13.98 -44.58
C ASP A 581 -6.76 -13.50 -43.31
N LYS A 582 -7.05 -12.26 -42.88
CA LYS A 582 -6.44 -11.69 -41.68
C LYS A 582 -6.70 -12.53 -40.43
N THR A 583 -7.90 -13.07 -40.29
CA THR A 583 -8.29 -13.89 -39.13
C THR A 583 -7.49 -15.19 -39.07
N LEU A 584 -7.41 -15.92 -40.19
CA LEU A 584 -6.69 -17.18 -40.27
C LEU A 584 -5.17 -16.98 -40.15
N THR A 585 -4.62 -15.89 -40.72
CA THR A 585 -3.20 -15.58 -40.56
C THR A 585 -2.83 -15.28 -39.11
N GLU A 586 -3.62 -14.48 -38.38
CA GLU A 586 -3.40 -14.24 -36.95
C GLU A 586 -3.51 -15.53 -36.12
N GLU A 587 -4.51 -16.36 -36.42
CA GLU A 587 -4.76 -17.63 -35.74
C GLU A 587 -3.63 -18.64 -35.95
N MET A 588 -3.20 -18.85 -37.20
CA MET A 588 -2.12 -19.79 -37.53
C MET A 588 -0.76 -19.28 -37.05
N ARG A 589 -0.49 -17.97 -37.13
CA ARG A 589 0.76 -17.38 -36.65
C ARG A 589 0.90 -17.57 -35.15
N GLY A 590 -0.16 -17.27 -34.39
CA GLY A 590 -0.18 -17.36 -32.94
C GLY A 590 -0.36 -18.77 -32.37
N THR A 591 -0.39 -19.82 -33.20
CA THR A 591 -0.52 -21.22 -32.79
C THR A 591 0.48 -22.14 -33.49
N LEU A 592 0.14 -22.67 -34.66
CA LEU A 592 0.99 -23.59 -35.43
C LEU A 592 2.32 -22.93 -35.83
N GLY A 593 2.34 -21.61 -36.04
CA GLY A 593 3.55 -20.84 -36.29
C GLY A 593 4.49 -20.80 -35.08
N GLU A 594 3.94 -20.57 -33.89
CA GLU A 594 4.69 -20.62 -32.62
C GLU A 594 5.22 -22.03 -32.29
N LEU A 595 4.56 -23.08 -32.82
CA LEU A 595 5.02 -24.48 -32.74
C LEU A 595 6.05 -24.86 -33.82
N GLY A 596 6.38 -23.95 -34.74
CA GLY A 596 7.31 -24.20 -35.84
C GLY A 596 6.76 -25.14 -36.92
N LEU A 597 5.44 -25.30 -37.02
CA LEU A 597 4.79 -26.19 -37.99
C LEU A 597 4.44 -25.48 -39.30
N VAL A 598 4.23 -24.15 -39.25
CA VAL A 598 3.85 -23.35 -40.43
C VAL A 598 4.55 -21.99 -40.44
N ARG A 599 4.70 -21.43 -41.63
CA ARG A 599 5.14 -20.05 -41.87
C ARG A 599 3.97 -19.24 -42.43
N VAL A 600 3.68 -18.11 -41.79
CA VAL A 600 2.54 -17.26 -42.15
C VAL A 600 3.00 -15.96 -42.81
N THR A 601 2.51 -15.71 -44.03
CA THR A 601 2.65 -14.43 -44.76
C THR A 601 1.36 -13.60 -44.63
N GLU A 602 1.29 -12.42 -45.24
CA GLU A 602 0.09 -11.56 -45.17
C GLU A 602 -1.14 -12.18 -45.86
N THR A 603 -0.95 -13.07 -46.84
CA THR A 603 -2.04 -13.60 -47.68
C THR A 603 -2.13 -15.12 -47.69
N ALA A 604 -1.21 -15.82 -47.02
CA ALA A 604 -1.17 -17.27 -47.03
C ALA A 604 -0.40 -17.90 -45.86
N VAL A 605 -0.71 -19.17 -45.63
CA VAL A 605 -0.03 -20.05 -44.68
C VAL A 605 0.69 -21.14 -45.47
N HIS A 606 1.96 -21.36 -45.14
CA HIS A 606 2.84 -22.34 -45.79
C HIS A 606 3.28 -23.39 -44.77
N LEU A 607 3.37 -24.65 -45.18
CA LEU A 607 3.91 -25.72 -44.36
C LEU A 607 5.42 -25.51 -44.15
N LEU A 608 5.91 -25.75 -42.92
CA LEU A 608 7.35 -25.82 -42.65
C LEU A 608 7.76 -27.28 -42.55
N GLU A 609 8.29 -27.82 -43.64
CA GLU A 609 8.73 -29.22 -43.67
C GLU A 609 10.09 -29.40 -42.99
N ASP A 610 11.01 -28.45 -43.13
CA ASP A 610 12.42 -28.58 -42.73
C ASP A 610 12.74 -28.22 -41.26
N GLN A 611 11.74 -28.17 -40.38
CA GLN A 611 11.93 -27.78 -38.96
C GLN A 611 11.42 -28.88 -38.02
N THR A 612 10.45 -28.55 -37.16
CA THR A 612 9.96 -29.42 -36.06
C THR A 612 9.56 -30.81 -36.54
N LEU A 613 8.86 -30.89 -37.68
CA LEU A 613 8.37 -32.16 -38.25
C LEU A 613 9.52 -33.05 -38.73
N GLN A 614 10.48 -32.48 -39.46
CA GLN A 614 11.69 -33.20 -39.90
C GLN A 614 12.56 -33.63 -38.73
N GLU A 615 12.67 -32.81 -37.67
CA GLU A 615 13.40 -33.18 -36.45
C GLU A 615 12.77 -34.40 -35.76
N LEU A 616 11.44 -34.44 -35.66
CA LEU A 616 10.72 -35.61 -35.12
C LEU A 616 10.95 -36.85 -35.98
N GLU A 617 10.91 -36.74 -37.30
CA GLU A 617 11.18 -37.87 -38.20
C GLU A 617 12.64 -38.33 -38.13
N LYS A 618 13.59 -37.41 -38.04
CA LYS A 618 15.00 -37.73 -37.84
C LYS A 618 15.22 -38.49 -36.52
N LYS A 619 14.56 -38.07 -35.44
CA LYS A 619 14.62 -38.78 -34.14
C LYS A 619 14.01 -40.17 -34.23
N ARG A 620 12.88 -40.32 -34.92
CA ARG A 620 12.26 -41.62 -35.18
C ARG A 620 13.23 -42.58 -35.89
N GLN A 621 13.91 -42.10 -36.93
CA GLN A 621 14.91 -42.86 -37.69
C GLN A 621 16.12 -43.22 -36.83
N GLN A 622 16.66 -42.26 -36.06
CA GLN A 622 17.78 -42.49 -35.15
C GLN A 622 17.50 -43.54 -34.08
N LYS A 623 16.25 -43.60 -33.59
CA LYS A 623 15.82 -44.59 -32.60
C LYS A 623 15.31 -45.89 -33.21
N ALA A 624 15.32 -46.02 -34.54
CA ALA A 624 14.77 -47.15 -35.30
C ALA A 624 13.34 -47.53 -34.88
N SER A 625 12.52 -46.53 -34.50
CA SER A 625 11.13 -46.75 -34.07
C SER A 625 10.19 -46.69 -35.29
N GLU A 626 9.91 -47.84 -35.89
CA GLU A 626 9.02 -47.93 -37.07
C GLU A 626 7.56 -47.65 -36.73
N ARG A 627 7.15 -47.96 -35.50
CA ARG A 627 5.79 -47.77 -34.96
C ARG A 627 5.87 -47.03 -33.62
N PRO A 628 6.17 -45.72 -33.60
CA PRO A 628 6.37 -45.01 -32.35
C PRO A 628 5.07 -44.85 -31.59
N GLU A 629 5.16 -44.97 -30.27
CA GLU A 629 4.07 -44.66 -29.36
C GLU A 629 3.88 -43.14 -29.23
N VAL A 630 2.65 -42.70 -28.95
CA VAL A 630 2.34 -41.27 -28.69
C VAL A 630 3.21 -40.73 -27.55
N GLY A 631 3.43 -41.52 -26.51
CA GLY A 631 4.32 -41.16 -25.40
C GLY A 631 5.78 -40.98 -25.84
N GLU A 632 6.25 -41.72 -26.84
CA GLU A 632 7.59 -41.51 -27.42
C GLU A 632 7.65 -40.20 -28.19
N VAL A 633 6.68 -39.94 -29.05
CA VAL A 633 6.64 -38.69 -29.84
C VAL A 633 6.56 -37.48 -28.91
N ARG A 634 5.74 -37.51 -27.86
CA ARG A 634 5.66 -36.45 -26.83
C ARG A 634 7.02 -36.19 -26.18
N ARG A 635 7.75 -37.25 -25.81
CA ARG A 635 9.12 -37.13 -25.29
C ARG A 635 10.07 -36.51 -26.29
N TRP A 636 9.93 -36.81 -27.59
CA TRP A 636 10.80 -36.22 -28.62
C TRP A 636 10.54 -34.73 -28.86
N ILE A 637 9.28 -34.29 -28.68
CA ILE A 637 8.88 -32.88 -28.78
C ILE A 637 9.59 -32.04 -27.71
N ASP A 638 9.64 -32.51 -26.46
CA ASP A 638 10.23 -31.78 -25.35
C ASP A 638 11.14 -32.65 -24.47
N GLU A 639 12.23 -33.16 -25.05
CA GLU A 639 13.15 -34.11 -24.38
C GLU A 639 13.72 -33.59 -23.07
N ASN A 640 13.94 -32.28 -22.97
CA ASN A 640 14.53 -31.63 -21.81
C ASN A 640 13.49 -30.94 -20.90
N GLY A 641 12.19 -31.09 -21.21
CA GLY A 641 11.11 -30.43 -20.46
C GLY A 641 11.20 -28.89 -20.46
N ARG A 642 11.77 -28.29 -21.52
CA ARG A 642 12.00 -26.84 -21.63
C ARG A 642 10.88 -26.09 -22.34
N MET A 643 9.94 -26.80 -22.96
CA MET A 643 8.73 -26.21 -23.55
C MET A 643 7.56 -26.25 -22.58
N GLY A 644 7.40 -27.30 -21.77
CA GLY A 644 6.32 -27.38 -20.78
C GLY A 644 4.91 -27.36 -21.38
N LEU A 645 4.73 -27.98 -22.55
CA LEU A 645 3.47 -27.96 -23.30
C LEU A 645 2.34 -28.68 -22.54
N GLN A 646 1.14 -28.10 -22.58
CA GLN A 646 -0.08 -28.74 -22.07
C GLN A 646 -0.52 -29.92 -22.95
N PRO A 647 -1.32 -30.88 -22.44
CA PRO A 647 -1.78 -32.05 -23.20
C PRO A 647 -2.41 -31.69 -24.55
N GLU A 648 -3.19 -30.61 -24.63
CA GLU A 648 -3.85 -30.14 -25.85
C GLU A 648 -2.84 -29.74 -26.94
N ALA A 649 -1.73 -29.10 -26.55
CA ALA A 649 -0.70 -28.67 -27.49
C ALA A 649 0.17 -29.86 -27.95
N LEU A 650 0.44 -30.80 -27.03
CA LEU A 650 1.13 -32.06 -27.37
C LEU A 650 0.29 -32.91 -28.34
N ASP A 651 -1.01 -33.03 -28.09
CA ASP A 651 -1.93 -33.76 -28.98
C ASP A 651 -2.05 -33.11 -30.34
N LEU A 652 -2.11 -31.78 -30.39
CA LEU A 652 -2.05 -31.03 -31.65
C LEU A 652 -0.79 -31.38 -32.43
N MET A 653 0.39 -31.31 -31.80
CA MET A 653 1.66 -31.64 -32.45
C MET A 653 1.74 -33.09 -32.92
N VAL A 654 1.32 -34.05 -32.09
CA VAL A 654 1.31 -35.48 -32.44
C VAL A 654 0.41 -35.74 -33.64
N ARG A 655 -0.79 -35.13 -33.67
CA ARG A 655 -1.73 -35.28 -34.79
C ARG A 655 -1.22 -34.61 -36.07
N CYS A 656 -0.60 -33.44 -35.97
CA CYS A 656 0.04 -32.78 -37.11
C CYS A 656 1.22 -33.61 -37.65
N TYR A 657 2.07 -34.16 -36.77
CA TYR A 657 3.17 -35.04 -37.17
C TYR A 657 2.66 -36.33 -37.84
N ALA A 658 1.65 -36.98 -37.26
CA ALA A 658 1.03 -38.16 -37.85
C ALA A 658 0.48 -37.84 -39.26
N ARG A 659 -0.24 -36.72 -39.40
CA ARG A 659 -0.79 -36.29 -40.68
C ARG A 659 0.29 -36.04 -41.73
N TRP A 660 1.35 -35.32 -41.39
CA TRP A 660 2.45 -35.00 -42.30
C TRP A 660 3.26 -36.25 -42.69
N ALA A 661 3.55 -37.14 -41.74
CA ALA A 661 4.31 -38.36 -41.99
C ALA A 661 3.50 -39.49 -42.66
N ALA A 662 2.25 -39.21 -43.07
CA ALA A 662 1.29 -40.18 -43.59
C ALA A 662 1.11 -41.40 -42.66
N ARG A 663 1.04 -41.14 -41.36
CA ARG A 663 0.79 -42.12 -40.29
C ARG A 663 -0.61 -41.97 -39.74
N THR A 664 -1.12 -43.03 -39.12
CA THR A 664 -2.43 -43.09 -38.47
C THR A 664 -2.31 -43.65 -37.06
N LEU A 665 -3.22 -43.24 -36.19
CA LEU A 665 -3.24 -43.68 -34.80
C LEU A 665 -3.98 -45.01 -34.69
N VAL A 666 -3.38 -45.99 -34.03
CA VAL A 666 -3.97 -47.32 -33.84
C VAL A 666 -3.81 -47.82 -32.41
N THR A 667 -4.75 -48.67 -31.99
CA THR A 667 -4.64 -49.48 -30.76
C THR A 667 -4.77 -50.94 -31.16
N GLY A 668 -3.66 -51.68 -31.14
CA GLY A 668 -3.59 -53.00 -31.78
C GLY A 668 -3.79 -52.87 -33.30
N ASP A 669 -4.79 -53.56 -33.85
CA ASP A 669 -5.14 -53.53 -35.28
C ASP A 669 -6.32 -52.59 -35.60
N GLN A 670 -6.83 -51.85 -34.61
CA GLN A 670 -8.00 -50.98 -34.79
C GLN A 670 -7.59 -49.51 -34.88
N PRO A 671 -8.22 -48.72 -35.77
CA PRO A 671 -7.98 -47.28 -35.85
C PRO A 671 -8.44 -46.60 -34.54
N PHE A 672 -7.56 -45.78 -33.98
CA PHE A 672 -7.86 -44.94 -32.82
C PHE A 672 -8.31 -43.57 -33.31
N VAL A 673 -9.53 -43.18 -32.95
CA VAL A 673 -10.06 -41.84 -33.26
C VAL A 673 -9.93 -40.97 -32.02
N PRO A 674 -9.10 -39.91 -32.05
CA PRO A 674 -8.99 -38.97 -30.93
C PRO A 674 -10.35 -38.37 -30.60
N LYS A 675 -10.73 -38.39 -29.31
CA LYS A 675 -11.96 -37.74 -28.83
C LYS A 675 -11.62 -36.34 -28.37
N SER A 676 -12.40 -35.36 -28.83
CA SER A 676 -12.20 -33.96 -28.43
C SER A 676 -12.23 -33.82 -26.90
N GLY A 677 -11.18 -33.23 -26.33
CA GLY A 677 -11.05 -32.96 -24.90
C GLY A 677 -10.60 -34.13 -24.04
N THR A 678 -10.26 -35.27 -24.66
CA THR A 678 -9.61 -36.40 -23.98
C THR A 678 -8.18 -36.53 -24.48
N PRO A 679 -7.15 -36.47 -23.61
CA PRO A 679 -5.78 -36.68 -24.02
C PRO A 679 -5.58 -38.02 -24.69
N ILE A 680 -4.79 -38.07 -25.77
CA ILE A 680 -4.45 -39.34 -26.41
C ILE A 680 -3.59 -40.18 -25.43
N PRO A 681 -3.95 -41.45 -25.15
CA PRO A 681 -3.13 -42.28 -24.26
C PRO A 681 -1.74 -42.54 -24.84
N ASP A 682 -0.72 -42.61 -23.98
CA ASP A 682 0.68 -42.75 -24.43
C ASP A 682 0.94 -44.04 -25.21
N TYR A 683 0.22 -45.13 -24.90
CA TYR A 683 0.36 -46.44 -25.55
C TYR A 683 -0.21 -46.51 -26.99
N VAL A 684 -0.92 -45.46 -27.45
CA VAL A 684 -1.44 -45.42 -28.83
C VAL A 684 -0.25 -45.33 -29.79
N VAL A 685 -0.32 -46.06 -30.90
CA VAL A 685 0.81 -46.21 -31.84
C VAL A 685 0.56 -45.43 -33.13
N LEU A 686 1.61 -44.82 -33.68
CA LEU A 686 1.60 -44.19 -35.01
C LEU A 686 2.09 -45.17 -36.07
N GLU A 687 1.16 -45.82 -36.78
CA GLU A 687 1.45 -46.75 -37.86
C GLU A 687 1.51 -46.04 -39.21
N LYS A 688 2.49 -46.40 -40.06
CA LYS A 688 2.53 -45.97 -41.46
C LYS A 688 1.96 -47.09 -42.33
N PRO A 689 0.69 -46.99 -42.78
CA PRO A 689 0.12 -48.02 -43.64
C PRO A 689 0.67 -47.92 -45.07
N ASP A 690 0.71 -49.06 -45.76
CA ASP A 690 0.98 -49.10 -47.19
C ASP A 690 -0.20 -48.51 -47.96
N LEU A 691 -0.04 -47.30 -48.48
CA LEU A 691 -1.10 -46.62 -49.22
C LEU A 691 -1.28 -47.24 -50.61
N PRO A 692 -2.51 -47.61 -51.03
CA PRO A 692 -2.78 -48.09 -52.38
C PRO A 692 -2.61 -46.97 -53.41
N SER A 693 -2.59 -47.32 -54.71
CA SER A 693 -2.63 -46.30 -55.76
C SER A 693 -3.95 -45.51 -55.73
N GLN A 694 -3.93 -44.26 -56.18
CA GLN A 694 -5.13 -43.41 -56.24
C GLN A 694 -6.27 -44.07 -57.02
N GLU A 695 -5.95 -44.78 -58.11
CA GLU A 695 -6.92 -45.51 -58.92
C GLU A 695 -7.56 -46.67 -58.14
N ALA A 696 -6.74 -47.45 -57.41
CA ALA A 696 -7.22 -48.54 -56.59
C ALA A 696 -8.10 -48.03 -55.43
N TRP A 697 -7.73 -46.90 -54.84
CA TRP A 697 -8.49 -46.27 -53.76
C TRP A 697 -9.88 -45.80 -54.20
N VAL A 698 -9.99 -45.11 -55.34
CA VAL A 698 -11.27 -44.65 -55.88
C VAL A 698 -12.18 -45.84 -56.20
N LYS A 699 -11.64 -46.90 -56.80
CA LYS A 699 -12.38 -48.15 -57.06
C LYS A 699 -12.85 -48.81 -55.77
N ALA A 700 -11.99 -48.88 -54.74
CA ALA A 700 -12.30 -49.49 -53.46
C ALA A 700 -13.43 -48.76 -52.72
N ILE A 701 -13.38 -47.42 -52.61
CA ILE A 701 -14.47 -46.65 -51.98
C ILE A 701 -15.78 -46.84 -52.74
N ALA A 702 -15.77 -46.81 -54.07
CA ALA A 702 -16.97 -47.00 -54.88
C ALA A 702 -17.59 -48.38 -54.62
N ALA A 703 -16.78 -49.44 -54.63
CA ALA A 703 -17.23 -50.80 -54.33
C ALA A 703 -17.74 -50.93 -52.88
N GLY A 704 -17.02 -50.40 -51.89
CA GLY A 704 -17.43 -50.44 -50.49
C GLY A 704 -18.73 -49.69 -50.22
N GLY A 705 -18.93 -48.53 -50.87
CA GLY A 705 -20.17 -47.78 -50.80
C GLY A 705 -21.35 -48.54 -51.41
N THR A 706 -21.19 -49.10 -52.63
CA THR A 706 -22.28 -49.80 -53.34
C THR A 706 -22.59 -51.18 -52.75
N MET A 707 -21.58 -51.96 -52.34
CA MET A 707 -21.76 -53.36 -51.92
C MET A 707 -21.93 -53.54 -50.41
N LEU A 708 -21.33 -52.65 -49.61
CA LEU A 708 -21.28 -52.75 -48.15
C LEU A 708 -21.92 -51.55 -47.44
N GLY A 709 -22.38 -50.52 -48.17
CA GLY A 709 -23.01 -49.33 -47.58
C GLY A 709 -22.05 -48.43 -46.81
N ILE A 710 -20.74 -48.56 -47.02
CA ILE A 710 -19.72 -47.83 -46.25
C ILE A 710 -19.63 -46.39 -46.74
N ALA A 711 -19.78 -45.43 -45.82
CA ALA A 711 -19.61 -44.01 -46.08
C ALA A 711 -18.46 -43.43 -45.25
N LEU A 712 -17.48 -42.81 -45.92
CA LEU A 712 -16.38 -42.09 -45.28
C LEU A 712 -16.64 -40.57 -45.27
N PRO A 713 -16.22 -39.84 -44.22
CA PRO A 713 -16.40 -38.38 -44.14
C PRO A 713 -15.56 -37.59 -45.16
N GLY A 714 -14.51 -38.20 -45.74
CA GLY A 714 -13.70 -37.64 -46.82
C GLY A 714 -13.25 -38.74 -47.79
N ARG A 715 -13.04 -38.39 -49.06
CA ARG A 715 -12.62 -39.33 -50.11
C ARG A 715 -11.13 -39.25 -50.47
N ALA A 716 -10.39 -38.33 -49.87
CA ALA A 716 -8.96 -38.19 -50.08
C ALA A 716 -8.20 -39.45 -49.62
N LEU A 717 -7.15 -39.84 -50.37
CA LEU A 717 -6.30 -40.97 -50.02
C LEU A 717 -5.28 -40.53 -48.98
N HIS A 718 -5.46 -41.00 -47.75
CA HIS A 718 -4.47 -40.85 -46.68
C HIS A 718 -4.64 -41.97 -45.65
N ALA A 719 -3.63 -42.14 -44.79
CA ALA A 719 -3.53 -43.23 -43.83
C ALA A 719 -4.79 -43.43 -42.97
N ASP A 720 -5.34 -42.36 -42.40
CA ASP A 720 -6.55 -42.45 -41.56
C ASP A 720 -7.79 -42.94 -42.34
N ASN A 721 -8.00 -42.47 -43.57
CA ASN A 721 -9.15 -42.91 -44.37
C ASN A 721 -8.99 -44.36 -44.79
N LEU A 722 -7.76 -44.80 -45.11
CA LEU A 722 -7.46 -46.19 -45.45
C LEU A 722 -7.77 -47.12 -44.27
N LYS A 723 -7.21 -46.87 -43.08
CA LYS A 723 -7.46 -47.71 -41.90
C LYS A 723 -8.92 -47.69 -41.45
N ARG A 724 -9.60 -46.53 -41.56
CA ARG A 724 -11.04 -46.44 -41.29
C ARG A 724 -11.84 -47.29 -42.28
N PHE A 725 -11.50 -47.24 -43.57
CA PHE A 725 -12.12 -48.06 -44.59
C PHE A 725 -11.89 -49.56 -44.33
N GLU A 726 -10.66 -49.98 -44.02
CA GLU A 726 -10.33 -51.37 -43.65
C GLU A 726 -11.16 -51.85 -42.46
N SER A 727 -11.26 -51.03 -41.41
CA SER A 727 -12.07 -51.35 -40.23
C SER A 727 -13.56 -51.49 -40.55
N GLU A 728 -14.14 -50.55 -41.30
CA GLU A 728 -15.56 -50.60 -41.66
C GLU A 728 -15.87 -51.76 -42.61
N VAL A 729 -14.96 -52.08 -43.55
CA VAL A 729 -15.05 -53.29 -44.38
C VAL A 729 -14.99 -54.54 -43.50
N GLY A 730 -14.05 -54.61 -42.57
CA GLY A 730 -13.92 -55.74 -41.65
C GLY A 730 -15.16 -55.95 -40.79
N LYS A 731 -15.79 -54.88 -40.29
CA LYS A 731 -17.07 -54.95 -39.55
C LYS A 731 -18.21 -55.42 -40.45
N ALA A 732 -18.40 -54.78 -41.61
CA ALA A 732 -19.47 -55.12 -42.54
C ALA A 732 -19.37 -56.57 -43.04
N LEU A 733 -18.15 -57.08 -43.25
CA LEU A 733 -17.92 -58.47 -43.62
C LEU A 733 -18.22 -59.43 -42.46
N LYS A 734 -17.79 -59.11 -41.22
CA LYS A 734 -18.13 -59.92 -40.03
C LYS A 734 -19.64 -59.97 -39.80
N ASP A 735 -20.33 -58.85 -39.91
CA ASP A 735 -21.78 -58.77 -39.71
C ASP A 735 -22.55 -59.55 -40.78
N LYS A 736 -22.10 -59.49 -42.04
CA LYS A 736 -22.70 -60.30 -43.13
C LYS A 736 -22.38 -61.79 -43.01
N VAL A 737 -21.20 -62.17 -42.52
CA VAL A 737 -20.83 -63.57 -42.27
C VAL A 737 -21.55 -64.14 -41.04
N ALA A 738 -21.85 -63.32 -40.04
CA ALA A 738 -22.64 -63.73 -38.87
C ALA A 738 -24.15 -63.81 -39.15
N ALA A 739 -24.63 -63.10 -40.19
CA ALA A 739 -26.02 -63.12 -40.63
C ALA A 739 -26.32 -64.18 -41.71
N ALA A 740 -25.29 -64.81 -42.27
CA ALA A 740 -25.36 -65.95 -43.20
C ALA A 740 -25.17 -67.25 -42.41
#